data_AF-A0AAU9U4B5-F1
#
_entry.id   AF-A0AAU9U4B5-F1
#
_cell.length_a   1.000
_cell.length_b   1.000
_cell.length_c   1.000
_cell.angle_alpha   90.00
_cell.angle_beta   90.00
_cell.angle_gamma   90.00
#
_symmetry.space_group_name_H-M   'P 1'
#
loop_
_entity.id
_entity.type
_entity.pdbx_description
1 polymer ?
#
loop_
_entity_poly.entity_id
_entity_poly.type
_entity_poly.pdbx_seq_one_letter_code
_entity_poly.pdbx_strand_id
1 'polypeptide(L)'
;MRTEKALVSFVRFHPCQLSSAPQYLQVGEPGGVLRGERALYSVLSSAPQYLQVGEPGGVLRGERALYSVLSSAPQYLQVGEPGGVLRGERALYSVLSSAPQYLQVGEPGGVLRGERALYSVLSSAPQYLQVGEPGGVLRGERALYSVLSSAPQYLQVGEPGGVLRGERALYSVLSSAPQYLQVGEPGGVLRGERALYSVLSSAPQYLQVGEPGGVLRGERALYSVLSSAPQYLQVGEPGGVLRGERALYSVLSSAPQYLQVGEPGGVLRGERALYSVLSSAPQYLQVGEPGGVLRGERALYSVLSSAPQYLQVGEPGGVLRGERALYSVLSSAPQYLQVGEPGGVLRGERALYSVLSSAPQYLQVGEPGGVLRGERALYSVLSSAPQYLQVGEPGGVLRGERALYSVLSSAPQYLQVGEPGGVLRGERALYSVLSSAPQYLQVGEPGGVLRGERALYSVLSSAPQYLQVGEPGGVLRGERALYSVLSSAPQYLQVGEPGGVLRGERALYSVLSSAPQYLQVGEPGGVLRGERALYSVLSSAPQYLQVGEPGGVLRGERALYSVLSSAPQYLQVGEPGGVLRGERALYSVLSSAPQYLQVGEPGGVLRGERALYSVLSSAPQYLQVGEPGGVLRGERALYSVLSSAPQYLQVGEPGGVLRGERALYSVLSSAPQYLQVGEPGGVLRGERALYSVLSSAPQYLQVGEPGGVLRGERALYSVLSSAPQYLQVGEPGGVLRGERALYSVLSSAPQYLQVGEPGGVLRGERALYSVLSSAPQYLQVGEPGGVLRGERALYSVLSSAPQYLQVGEPGGVLRGERALYSVLSSAPQYLQVGEPGGVLRGERALYSVLSSAPQYLQVGEPGGVLRGERALYSVLSSAPQYLQVGEPGGVLRGERALYSVLSSAPQYLQVGEPGGVLRGERALYSVLSSAPQYLQVGEPGGVLRGERALYSVLSSAPQYLQVGEPGGVLRGERALYSVLSSAPQYLQVGEPGGVLRGERALYSVLSSAPQYLQVGEPGGVLRGERALYSVLSSAPQYLQVGEPGGVLRGERALYSVLSSAPQYLQVGEPGGVLRGERALYSVLSSAPQYLQVGEPGGVLRGERALYSVLSSAPQYLQVGEPGGVLRGERALYSVLSSAPQYLQVGEPGGVLRGERALYSVLSSAPQYLQVGEPGGVLRGERALYSVLSSAPQYLQCAAVPAGRRARRRAARRARALLCTI
;
A
#
# COMPACT_ATOMS: atom_id res chain seq x y z
N MET A 1 -17.78 -116.97 -33.43
CA MET A 1 -16.45 -117.50 -33.78
C MET A 1 -16.33 -117.59 -35.29
N ARG A 2 -15.48 -116.75 -35.92
CA ARG A 2 -14.74 -117.02 -37.17
C ARG A 2 -13.86 -115.80 -37.45
N THR A 3 -12.54 -116.00 -37.37
CA THR A 3 -11.50 -115.03 -37.71
C THR A 3 -11.08 -115.25 -39.16
N GLU A 4 -11.20 -114.25 -40.02
CA GLU A 4 -10.47 -114.17 -41.29
C GLU A 4 -9.30 -113.19 -41.12
N LYS A 5 -8.08 -113.71 -41.28
CA LYS A 5 -6.84 -112.93 -41.43
C LYS A 5 -6.58 -112.76 -42.92
N ALA A 6 -6.55 -111.52 -43.40
CA ALA A 6 -5.96 -111.18 -44.69
C ALA A 6 -4.44 -110.97 -44.55
N LEU A 7 -3.67 -111.69 -45.36
CA LEU A 7 -2.22 -111.53 -45.54
C LEU A 7 -1.93 -110.22 -46.30
N VAL A 8 -0.99 -109.42 -45.80
CA VAL A 8 -0.41 -108.26 -46.51
C VAL A 8 0.94 -108.67 -47.10
N SER A 9 1.09 -108.51 -48.41
CA SER A 9 2.33 -108.72 -49.16
C SER A 9 3.33 -107.59 -48.90
N PHE A 10 4.54 -107.93 -48.43
CA PHE A 10 5.69 -107.03 -48.45
C PHE A 10 6.24 -106.94 -49.88
N VAL A 11 6.29 -105.75 -50.47
CA VAL A 11 7.16 -105.50 -51.63
C VAL A 11 8.59 -105.47 -51.10
N ARG A 12 9.27 -106.62 -51.09
CA ARG A 12 10.72 -106.70 -50.90
C ARG A 12 11.38 -106.36 -52.23
N PHE A 13 12.00 -105.20 -52.34
CA PHE A 13 13.09 -105.03 -53.30
C PHE A 13 14.22 -105.97 -52.89
N HIS A 14 14.51 -106.99 -53.70
CA HIS A 14 15.69 -107.82 -53.49
C HIS A 14 16.95 -106.95 -53.66
N PRO A 15 17.86 -106.91 -52.68
CA PRO A 15 19.09 -106.14 -52.80
C PRO A 15 19.94 -106.73 -53.93
N CYS A 16 20.12 -105.99 -55.02
CA CYS A 16 21.22 -106.27 -55.94
C CYS A 16 22.52 -106.00 -55.17
N GLN A 17 23.35 -107.03 -54.97
CA GLN A 17 24.72 -106.86 -54.49
C GLN A 17 25.53 -106.17 -55.60
N LEU A 18 25.51 -104.84 -55.62
CA LEU A 18 26.52 -104.05 -56.31
C LEU A 18 27.72 -103.93 -55.37
N SER A 19 28.82 -104.60 -55.69
CA SER A 19 30.04 -104.63 -54.86
C SER A 19 30.83 -103.31 -54.85
N SER A 20 30.31 -102.24 -55.46
CA SER A 20 30.87 -100.90 -55.42
C SER A 20 29.74 -99.87 -55.53
N ALA A 21 29.47 -99.14 -54.45
CA ALA A 21 28.51 -98.05 -54.47
C ALA A 21 29.03 -96.90 -55.36
N PRO A 22 28.21 -96.30 -56.24
CA PRO A 22 28.62 -95.17 -57.08
C PRO A 22 28.95 -93.94 -56.20
N GLN A 23 29.88 -93.09 -56.64
CA GLN A 23 30.23 -91.84 -55.92
C GLN A 23 29.05 -90.86 -55.83
N TYR A 24 28.18 -90.86 -56.86
CA TYR A 24 27.00 -90.01 -56.97
C TYR A 24 25.76 -90.87 -57.22
N LEU A 25 24.71 -90.68 -56.43
CA LEU A 25 23.41 -91.30 -56.66
C LEU A 25 22.32 -90.24 -56.57
N GLN A 26 21.47 -90.21 -57.58
CA GLN A 26 20.23 -89.42 -57.58
C GLN A 26 19.04 -90.38 -57.50
N VAL A 27 18.23 -90.26 -56.46
CA VAL A 27 17.02 -91.08 -56.30
C VAL A 27 15.83 -90.25 -56.79
N GLY A 28 15.17 -90.71 -57.86
CA GLY A 28 13.99 -90.06 -58.46
C GLY A 28 12.74 -90.15 -57.59
N GLU A 29 11.69 -89.42 -57.97
CA GLU A 29 10.48 -89.19 -57.17
C GLU A 29 9.58 -90.44 -57.06
N PRO A 30 9.35 -90.98 -55.86
CA PRO A 30 8.37 -92.04 -55.65
C PRO A 30 6.95 -91.45 -55.53
N GLY A 31 6.23 -91.34 -56.65
CA GLY A 31 4.82 -90.96 -56.67
C GLY A 31 3.89 -92.17 -56.44
N GLY A 32 3.23 -92.27 -55.27
CA GLY A 32 2.28 -93.35 -55.00
C GLY A 32 1.53 -93.22 -53.66
N VAL A 33 0.44 -94.01 -53.51
CA VAL A 33 -0.35 -94.09 -52.26
C VAL A 33 -0.12 -95.44 -51.59
N LEU A 34 0.52 -95.46 -50.42
CA LEU A 34 0.70 -96.69 -49.62
C LEU A 34 -0.36 -96.75 -48.51
N ARG A 35 -1.08 -97.89 -48.41
CA ARG A 35 -2.13 -98.15 -47.40
C ARG A 35 -1.81 -99.42 -46.60
N GLY A 36 -1.89 -99.36 -45.27
CA GLY A 36 -1.75 -100.52 -44.38
C GLY A 36 -1.58 -100.12 -42.90
N GLU A 37 -1.68 -101.07 -41.95
CA GLU A 37 -1.47 -100.80 -40.51
C GLU A 37 -0.07 -100.21 -40.23
N ARG A 38 0.94 -100.60 -41.03
CA ARG A 38 2.31 -100.06 -41.00
C ARG A 38 2.74 -99.67 -42.42
N ALA A 39 2.58 -98.40 -42.76
CA ALA A 39 3.11 -97.85 -44.01
C ALA A 39 4.53 -97.34 -43.74
N LEU A 40 5.52 -98.14 -44.14
CA LEU A 40 6.95 -97.83 -44.01
C LEU A 40 7.54 -97.55 -45.40
N TYR A 41 8.20 -96.41 -45.55
CA TYR A 41 9.01 -96.11 -46.72
C TYR A 41 10.47 -95.94 -46.30
N SER A 42 11.36 -96.81 -46.80
CA SER A 42 12.81 -96.81 -46.53
C SER A 42 13.61 -96.91 -47.83
N VAL A 43 14.53 -95.97 -48.07
CA VAL A 43 15.14 -95.79 -49.41
C VAL A 43 16.41 -96.65 -49.59
N LEU A 44 17.36 -96.66 -48.65
CA LEU A 44 18.61 -97.44 -48.79
C LEU A 44 19.19 -97.91 -47.44
N SER A 45 19.92 -99.03 -47.46
CA SER A 45 20.69 -99.57 -46.31
C SER A 45 22.18 -99.13 -46.28
N SER A 46 22.77 -98.79 -47.43
CA SER A 46 24.15 -98.32 -47.60
C SER A 46 24.22 -97.07 -48.48
N ALA A 47 24.91 -96.01 -48.03
CA ALA A 47 24.94 -94.71 -48.72
C ALA A 47 26.21 -94.48 -49.59
N PRO A 48 26.09 -93.78 -50.73
CA PRO A 48 27.20 -93.27 -51.55
C PRO A 48 27.89 -92.06 -50.91
N GLN A 49 28.96 -91.51 -51.51
CA GLN A 49 29.61 -90.28 -51.00
C GLN A 49 28.72 -89.04 -51.13
N TYR A 50 28.00 -88.93 -52.26
CA TYR A 50 27.05 -87.86 -52.57
C TYR A 50 25.68 -88.46 -52.88
N LEU A 51 24.66 -88.05 -52.14
CA LEU A 51 23.28 -88.47 -52.37
C LEU A 51 22.38 -87.26 -52.52
N GLN A 52 21.65 -87.22 -53.63
CA GLN A 52 20.54 -86.29 -53.83
C GLN A 52 19.23 -87.07 -53.87
N VAL A 53 18.34 -86.80 -52.92
CA VAL A 53 17.02 -87.43 -52.85
C VAL A 53 16.01 -86.43 -53.41
N GLY A 54 15.35 -86.77 -54.52
CA GLY A 54 14.28 -85.96 -55.10
C GLY A 54 13.04 -85.86 -54.21
N GLU A 55 12.05 -85.07 -54.62
CA GLU A 55 10.87 -84.75 -53.84
C GLU A 55 9.93 -85.96 -53.66
N PRO A 56 9.70 -86.47 -52.44
CA PRO A 56 8.71 -87.52 -52.24
C PRO A 56 7.28 -86.96 -52.22
N GLY A 57 6.61 -86.96 -53.38
CA GLY A 57 5.23 -86.46 -53.57
C GLY A 57 4.08 -87.44 -53.20
N GLY A 58 4.29 -88.42 -52.31
CA GLY A 58 3.32 -89.50 -52.04
C GLY A 58 2.34 -89.27 -50.88
N VAL A 59 1.28 -90.10 -50.79
CA VAL A 59 0.36 -90.16 -49.63
C VAL A 59 0.53 -91.47 -48.87
N LEU A 60 1.00 -91.41 -47.62
CA LEU A 60 1.08 -92.60 -46.75
C LEU A 60 -0.11 -92.62 -45.78
N ARG A 61 -0.94 -93.67 -45.81
CA ARG A 61 -2.11 -93.82 -44.93
C ARG A 61 -2.04 -95.12 -44.12
N GLY A 62 -1.97 -95.02 -42.80
CA GLY A 62 -1.90 -96.18 -41.90
C GLY A 62 -1.93 -95.80 -40.42
N GLU A 63 -2.13 -96.74 -39.48
CA GLU A 63 -2.04 -96.44 -38.04
C GLU A 63 -0.64 -95.90 -37.69
N ARG A 64 0.40 -96.44 -38.33
CA ARG A 64 1.78 -95.93 -38.28
C ARG A 64 2.28 -95.62 -39.69
N ALA A 65 2.35 -94.34 -40.02
CA ALA A 65 2.97 -93.85 -41.25
C ALA A 65 4.36 -93.33 -40.90
N LEU A 66 5.41 -94.04 -41.34
CA LEU A 66 6.79 -93.65 -41.08
C LEU A 66 7.55 -93.55 -42.40
N TYR A 67 8.17 -92.39 -42.60
CA TYR A 67 9.06 -92.12 -43.71
C TYR A 67 10.49 -91.99 -43.16
N SER A 68 11.39 -92.90 -43.56
CA SER A 68 12.81 -92.84 -43.18
C SER A 68 13.73 -92.95 -44.39
N VAL A 69 14.66 -92.02 -44.58
CA VAL A 69 15.45 -91.99 -45.83
C VAL A 69 16.61 -92.99 -45.79
N LEU A 70 17.48 -93.00 -44.77
CA LEU A 70 18.66 -93.87 -44.72
C LEU A 70 18.99 -94.40 -43.31
N SER A 71 19.63 -95.58 -43.26
CA SER A 71 20.27 -96.13 -42.04
C SER A 71 21.76 -95.76 -41.87
N SER A 72 22.46 -95.36 -42.95
CA SER A 72 23.85 -94.90 -42.95
C SER A 72 24.01 -93.59 -43.75
N ALA A 73 24.87 -92.67 -43.31
CA ALA A 73 24.97 -91.32 -43.87
C ALA A 73 26.04 -91.19 -44.99
N PRO A 74 25.75 -90.47 -46.08
CA PRO A 74 26.75 -90.05 -47.06
C PRO A 74 27.65 -88.93 -46.48
N GLN A 75 28.70 -88.49 -47.19
CA GLN A 75 29.46 -87.30 -46.78
C GLN A 75 28.66 -86.01 -47.03
N TYR A 76 27.93 -85.97 -48.16
CA TYR A 76 27.06 -84.88 -48.55
C TYR A 76 25.67 -85.42 -48.86
N LEU A 77 24.65 -84.85 -48.21
CA LEU A 77 23.25 -85.16 -48.48
C LEU A 77 22.48 -83.89 -48.79
N GLN A 78 21.81 -83.89 -49.94
CA GLN A 78 20.78 -82.90 -50.26
C GLN A 78 19.44 -83.63 -50.36
N VAL A 79 18.51 -83.25 -49.49
CA VAL A 79 17.13 -83.77 -49.50
C VAL A 79 16.24 -82.69 -50.09
N GLY A 80 15.60 -82.98 -51.22
CA GLY A 80 14.59 -82.11 -51.83
C GLY A 80 13.37 -81.92 -50.94
N GLU A 81 12.44 -81.07 -51.36
CA GLU A 81 11.24 -80.70 -50.61
C GLU A 81 10.28 -81.90 -50.42
N PRO A 82 10.02 -82.37 -49.19
CA PRO A 82 9.00 -83.39 -48.99
C PRO A 82 7.59 -82.80 -49.09
N GLY A 83 6.99 -82.88 -50.27
CA GLY A 83 5.62 -82.43 -50.58
C GLY A 83 4.47 -83.39 -50.22
N GLY A 84 4.76 -84.53 -49.56
CA GLY A 84 3.77 -85.59 -49.33
C GLY A 84 2.77 -85.36 -48.17
N VAL A 85 1.70 -86.19 -48.13
CA VAL A 85 0.72 -86.22 -47.04
C VAL A 85 0.85 -87.50 -46.22
N LEU A 86 1.23 -87.41 -44.93
CA LEU A 86 1.23 -88.56 -44.02
C LEU A 86 -0.03 -88.52 -43.14
N ARG A 87 -0.88 -89.56 -43.22
CA ARG A 87 -2.11 -89.67 -42.43
C ARG A 87 -2.14 -90.94 -41.59
N GLY A 88 -2.12 -90.82 -40.26
CA GLY A 88 -2.14 -91.96 -39.35
C GLY A 88 -2.27 -91.58 -37.88
N GLU A 89 -2.50 -92.53 -36.97
CA GLU A 89 -2.46 -92.23 -35.52
C GLU A 89 -1.06 -91.72 -35.11
N ARG A 90 -0.01 -92.28 -35.73
CA ARG A 90 1.38 -91.83 -35.61
C ARG A 90 1.95 -91.55 -37.00
N ALA A 91 2.09 -90.27 -37.34
CA ALA A 91 2.78 -89.81 -38.54
C ALA A 91 4.16 -89.31 -38.14
N LEU A 92 5.21 -90.04 -38.55
CA LEU A 92 6.60 -89.72 -38.24
C LEU A 92 7.39 -89.54 -39.53
N TYR A 93 7.99 -88.36 -39.67
CA TYR A 93 8.96 -88.09 -40.73
C TYR A 93 10.35 -87.99 -40.08
N SER A 94 11.25 -88.92 -40.42
CA SER A 94 12.64 -88.93 -39.95
C SER A 94 13.60 -88.98 -41.13
N VAL A 95 14.56 -88.07 -41.24
CA VAL A 95 15.45 -88.08 -42.42
C VAL A 95 16.57 -89.12 -42.25
N LEU A 96 17.33 -89.11 -41.14
CA LEU A 96 18.46 -90.05 -40.94
C LEU A 96 18.66 -90.52 -39.50
N SER A 97 19.24 -91.72 -39.35
CA SER A 97 19.76 -92.25 -38.08
C SER A 97 21.23 -91.91 -37.79
N SER A 98 22.00 -91.48 -38.79
CA SER A 98 23.41 -91.01 -38.69
C SER A 98 23.61 -89.74 -39.53
N ALA A 99 24.53 -88.85 -39.14
CA ALA A 99 24.70 -87.54 -39.76
C ALA A 99 25.77 -87.51 -40.87
N PRO A 100 25.53 -86.84 -42.00
CA PRO A 100 26.57 -86.53 -42.98
C PRO A 100 27.49 -85.40 -42.46
N GLN A 101 28.57 -85.08 -43.18
CA GLN A 101 29.37 -83.89 -42.84
C GLN A 101 28.62 -82.59 -43.18
N TYR A 102 27.92 -82.60 -44.32
CA TYR A 102 27.10 -81.50 -44.81
C TYR A 102 25.70 -82.00 -45.14
N LEU A 103 24.69 -81.35 -44.55
CA LEU A 103 23.28 -81.64 -44.85
C LEU A 103 22.58 -80.35 -45.24
N GLN A 104 21.96 -80.37 -46.42
CA GLN A 104 20.98 -79.37 -46.83
C GLN A 104 19.62 -80.06 -46.96
N VAL A 105 18.65 -79.61 -46.16
CA VAL A 105 17.27 -80.09 -46.24
C VAL A 105 16.45 -78.97 -46.86
N GLY A 106 15.82 -79.24 -48.00
CA GLY A 106 14.87 -78.34 -48.64
C GLY A 106 13.63 -78.10 -47.77
N GLU A 107 12.75 -77.20 -48.23
CA GLU A 107 11.54 -76.78 -47.53
C GLU A 107 10.55 -77.95 -47.37
N PRO A 108 10.22 -78.39 -46.13
CA PRO A 108 9.16 -79.37 -45.96
C PRO A 108 7.78 -78.75 -46.16
N GLY A 109 7.23 -78.88 -47.38
CA GLY A 109 5.88 -78.42 -47.75
C GLY A 109 4.71 -79.38 -47.44
N GLY A 110 4.99 -80.56 -46.87
CA GLY A 110 3.99 -81.62 -46.68
C GLY A 110 2.95 -81.39 -45.56
N VAL A 111 1.88 -82.21 -45.56
CA VAL A 111 0.84 -82.22 -44.51
C VAL A 111 0.95 -83.49 -43.67
N LEU A 112 1.27 -83.34 -42.38
CA LEU A 112 1.25 -84.46 -41.41
C LEU A 112 -0.05 -84.40 -40.59
N ARG A 113 -0.91 -85.42 -40.72
CA ARG A 113 -2.18 -85.51 -39.99
C ARG A 113 -2.26 -86.77 -39.13
N GLY A 114 -2.28 -86.61 -37.81
CA GLY A 114 -2.37 -87.74 -36.88
C GLY A 114 -2.53 -87.36 -35.43
N GLU A 115 -2.86 -88.29 -34.53
CA GLU A 115 -2.86 -87.99 -33.08
C GLU A 115 -1.46 -87.53 -32.62
N ARG A 116 -0.42 -88.13 -33.19
CA ARG A 116 0.98 -87.71 -33.02
C ARG A 116 1.62 -87.45 -34.38
N ALA A 117 1.78 -86.18 -34.72
CA ALA A 117 2.52 -85.73 -35.90
C ALA A 117 3.90 -85.25 -35.44
N LEU A 118 4.94 -86.00 -35.80
CA LEU A 118 6.32 -85.71 -35.42
C LEU A 118 7.18 -85.56 -36.67
N TYR A 119 7.80 -84.39 -36.79
CA TYR A 119 8.83 -84.13 -37.79
C TYR A 119 10.19 -84.03 -37.07
N SER A 120 11.08 -85.00 -37.32
CA SER A 120 12.46 -84.97 -36.81
C SER A 120 13.45 -85.05 -37.95
N VAL A 121 14.41 -84.12 -38.05
CA VAL A 121 15.39 -84.18 -39.15
C VAL A 121 16.45 -85.24 -38.86
N LEU A 122 17.14 -85.21 -37.71
CA LEU A 122 18.23 -86.16 -37.42
C LEU A 122 18.32 -86.58 -35.94
N SER A 123 18.84 -87.79 -35.70
CA SER A 123 19.28 -88.27 -34.39
C SER A 123 20.74 -87.94 -34.03
N SER A 124 21.55 -87.48 -34.99
CA SER A 124 22.92 -87.01 -34.78
C SER A 124 23.22 -85.79 -35.68
N ALA A 125 24.14 -84.92 -35.28
CA ALA A 125 24.38 -83.63 -35.94
C ALA A 125 25.50 -83.69 -37.01
N PRO A 126 25.31 -83.03 -38.17
CA PRO A 126 26.40 -82.81 -39.13
C PRO A 126 27.34 -81.70 -38.64
N GLN A 127 28.45 -81.43 -39.34
CA GLN A 127 29.26 -80.25 -39.04
C GLN A 127 28.55 -78.96 -39.46
N TYR A 128 27.89 -79.00 -40.62
CA TYR A 128 27.10 -77.91 -41.19
C TYR A 128 25.70 -78.39 -41.52
N LEU A 129 24.69 -77.70 -40.98
CA LEU A 129 23.29 -77.95 -41.30
C LEU A 129 22.63 -76.66 -41.78
N GLN A 130 22.06 -76.71 -42.97
CA GLN A 130 21.13 -75.71 -43.46
C GLN A 130 19.76 -76.37 -43.63
N VAL A 131 18.77 -75.88 -42.88
CA VAL A 131 17.38 -76.31 -43.00
C VAL A 131 16.61 -75.17 -43.67
N GLY A 132 16.02 -75.45 -44.83
CA GLY A 132 15.10 -74.53 -45.51
C GLY A 132 13.86 -74.22 -44.68
N GLU A 133 13.04 -73.30 -45.18
CA GLU A 133 11.82 -72.84 -44.53
C GLU A 133 10.78 -73.98 -44.38
N PRO A 134 10.39 -74.39 -43.16
CA PRO A 134 9.32 -75.36 -43.02
C PRO A 134 7.96 -74.73 -43.30
N GLY A 135 7.45 -74.89 -44.52
CA GLY A 135 6.14 -74.40 -44.99
C GLY A 135 4.94 -75.34 -44.71
N GLY A 136 5.16 -76.53 -44.17
CA GLY A 136 4.14 -77.57 -44.03
C GLY A 136 3.07 -77.34 -42.94
N VAL A 137 2.01 -78.16 -42.98
CA VAL A 137 0.91 -78.16 -41.97
C VAL A 137 0.98 -79.42 -41.12
N LEU A 138 1.29 -79.27 -39.82
CA LEU A 138 1.20 -80.38 -38.85
C LEU A 138 -0.12 -80.29 -38.09
N ARG A 139 -1.00 -81.29 -38.24
CA ARG A 139 -2.30 -81.35 -37.55
C ARG A 139 -2.43 -82.60 -36.68
N GLY A 140 -2.52 -82.44 -35.37
CA GLY A 140 -2.65 -83.55 -34.43
C GLY A 140 -2.91 -83.17 -32.99
N GLU A 141 -3.21 -84.11 -32.09
CA GLU A 141 -3.27 -83.79 -30.65
C GLU A 141 -1.89 -83.33 -30.15
N ARG A 142 -0.83 -83.94 -30.68
CA ARG A 142 0.57 -83.54 -30.45
C ARG A 142 1.26 -83.30 -31.79
N ALA A 143 1.44 -82.03 -32.13
CA ALA A 143 2.24 -81.59 -33.27
C ALA A 143 3.62 -81.16 -32.76
N LEU A 144 4.65 -81.93 -33.08
CA LEU A 144 6.03 -81.69 -32.68
C LEU A 144 6.89 -81.49 -33.92
N TYR A 145 7.50 -80.31 -34.00
CA TYR A 145 8.58 -80.05 -34.96
C TYR A 145 9.90 -79.96 -34.18
N SER A 146 10.79 -80.93 -34.40
CA SER A 146 12.11 -81.00 -33.77
C SER A 146 13.19 -81.09 -34.83
N VAL A 147 14.16 -80.18 -34.87
CA VAL A 147 15.20 -80.25 -35.93
C VAL A 147 16.25 -81.30 -35.58
N LEU A 148 16.89 -81.23 -34.40
CA LEU A 148 17.95 -82.18 -34.01
C LEU A 148 17.96 -82.57 -32.53
N SER A 149 18.47 -83.77 -32.24
CA SER A 149 18.82 -84.23 -30.89
C SER A 149 20.26 -83.91 -30.46
N SER A 150 21.16 -83.56 -31.38
CA SER A 150 22.51 -83.03 -31.08
C SER A 150 22.86 -81.84 -31.98
N ALA A 151 23.78 -80.97 -31.57
CA ALA A 151 24.06 -79.69 -32.26
C ALA A 151 25.21 -79.78 -33.28
N PRO A 152 25.08 -79.15 -34.46
CA PRO A 152 26.19 -78.99 -35.41
C PRO A 152 27.15 -77.88 -34.93
N GLN A 153 28.27 -77.66 -35.62
CA GLN A 153 29.11 -76.49 -35.33
C GLN A 153 28.42 -75.20 -35.81
N TYR A 154 27.79 -75.27 -36.98
CA TYR A 154 27.04 -74.18 -37.60
C TYR A 154 25.64 -74.65 -37.97
N LEU A 155 24.63 -73.92 -37.48
CA LEU A 155 23.24 -74.15 -37.84
C LEU A 155 22.63 -72.85 -38.38
N GLN A 156 22.10 -72.94 -39.59
CA GLN A 156 21.20 -71.92 -40.14
C GLN A 156 19.83 -72.57 -40.36
N VAL A 157 18.82 -72.04 -39.65
CA VAL A 157 17.42 -72.46 -39.82
C VAL A 157 16.70 -71.32 -40.53
N GLY A 158 16.14 -71.59 -41.70
CA GLY A 158 15.27 -70.67 -42.42
C GLY A 158 14.01 -70.30 -41.63
N GLU A 159 13.24 -69.36 -42.16
CA GLU A 159 11.99 -68.86 -41.57
C GLU A 159 10.94 -69.97 -41.46
N PRO A 160 10.47 -70.37 -40.26
CA PRO A 160 9.39 -71.33 -40.18
C PRO A 160 8.04 -70.68 -40.53
N GLY A 161 7.60 -70.86 -41.78
CA GLY A 161 6.32 -70.37 -42.31
C GLY A 161 5.09 -71.27 -42.08
N GLY A 162 5.28 -72.47 -41.52
CA GLY A 162 4.24 -73.50 -41.40
C GLY A 162 3.13 -73.25 -40.36
N VAL A 163 2.07 -74.07 -40.43
CA VAL A 163 0.94 -74.05 -39.47
C VAL A 163 0.96 -75.30 -38.60
N LEU A 164 1.23 -75.14 -37.30
CA LEU A 164 1.08 -76.23 -36.33
C LEU A 164 -0.28 -76.12 -35.63
N ARG A 165 -1.16 -77.12 -35.81
CA ARG A 165 -2.49 -77.17 -35.18
C ARG A 165 -2.65 -78.41 -34.31
N GLY A 166 -2.77 -78.22 -33.00
CA GLY A 166 -2.96 -79.33 -32.06
C GLY A 166 -3.20 -78.93 -30.62
N GLU A 167 -3.66 -79.82 -29.75
CA GLU A 167 -3.75 -79.52 -28.30
C GLU A 167 -2.39 -79.10 -27.74
N ARG A 168 -1.32 -79.73 -28.22
CA ARG A 168 0.08 -79.37 -27.93
C ARG A 168 0.83 -79.14 -29.25
N ALA A 169 1.06 -77.88 -29.58
CA ALA A 169 1.93 -77.49 -30.69
C ALA A 169 3.27 -77.04 -30.11
N LEU A 170 4.30 -77.87 -30.25
CA LEU A 170 5.68 -77.50 -29.86
C LEU A 170 6.53 -77.34 -31.12
N TYR A 171 7.19 -76.19 -31.21
CA TYR A 171 8.29 -75.97 -32.13
C TYR A 171 9.58 -75.89 -31.31
N SER A 172 10.46 -76.87 -31.48
CA SER A 172 11.75 -76.95 -30.77
C SER A 172 12.88 -77.09 -31.79
N VAL A 173 13.86 -76.17 -31.81
CA VAL A 173 14.94 -76.26 -32.80
C VAL A 173 15.97 -77.31 -32.37
N LEU A 174 16.56 -77.21 -31.18
CA LEU A 174 17.58 -78.17 -30.71
C LEU A 174 17.49 -78.51 -29.22
N SER A 175 17.94 -79.73 -28.87
CA SER A 175 18.23 -80.14 -27.49
C SER A 175 19.67 -79.84 -27.01
N SER A 176 20.56 -79.39 -27.90
CA SER A 176 21.91 -78.90 -27.56
C SER A 176 22.33 -77.78 -28.49
N ALA A 177 23.22 -76.87 -28.04
CA ALA A 177 23.58 -75.65 -28.75
C ALA A 177 24.78 -75.80 -29.70
N PRO A 178 24.73 -75.20 -30.91
CA PRO A 178 25.89 -75.10 -31.80
C PRO A 178 26.85 -74.00 -31.31
N GLN A 179 28.01 -73.82 -31.95
CA GLN A 179 28.85 -72.65 -31.67
C GLN A 179 28.20 -71.36 -32.19
N TYR A 180 27.62 -71.45 -33.39
CA TYR A 180 26.91 -70.36 -34.07
C TYR A 180 25.51 -70.81 -34.47
N LEU A 181 24.50 -70.06 -34.03
CA LEU A 181 23.12 -70.27 -34.43
C LEU A 181 22.54 -68.98 -35.01
N GLN A 182 22.05 -69.08 -36.24
CA GLN A 182 21.20 -68.07 -36.84
C GLN A 182 19.82 -68.70 -37.10
N VAL A 183 18.80 -68.15 -36.44
CA VAL A 183 17.41 -68.55 -36.65
C VAL A 183 16.71 -67.43 -37.39
N GLY A 184 16.18 -67.72 -38.58
CA GLY A 184 15.35 -66.78 -39.35
C GLY A 184 14.08 -66.39 -38.60
N GLU A 185 13.35 -65.44 -39.16
CA GLU A 185 12.09 -64.91 -38.62
C GLU A 185 11.01 -66.01 -38.54
N PRO A 186 10.49 -66.36 -37.35
CA PRO A 186 9.38 -67.29 -37.29
C PRO A 186 8.07 -66.65 -37.73
N GLY A 187 7.70 -66.81 -39.00
CA GLY A 187 6.45 -66.33 -39.60
C GLY A 187 5.20 -67.23 -39.40
N GLY A 188 5.36 -68.41 -38.82
CA GLY A 188 4.32 -69.45 -38.75
C GLY A 188 3.17 -69.17 -37.77
N VAL A 189 2.10 -69.98 -37.90
CA VAL A 189 0.92 -69.92 -37.02
C VAL A 189 0.85 -71.16 -36.12
N LEU A 190 1.06 -71.00 -34.82
CA LEU A 190 0.86 -72.06 -33.83
C LEU A 190 -0.54 -71.94 -33.21
N ARG A 191 -1.40 -72.95 -33.39
CA ARG A 191 -2.76 -73.01 -32.82
C ARG A 191 -2.93 -74.22 -31.93
N GLY A 192 -3.14 -74.02 -30.63
CA GLY A 192 -3.34 -75.12 -29.68
C GLY A 192 -3.68 -74.71 -28.27
N GLU A 193 -4.14 -75.60 -27.40
CA GLU A 193 -4.30 -75.28 -25.96
C GLU A 193 -2.95 -74.86 -25.36
N ARG A 194 -1.86 -75.50 -25.81
CA ARG A 194 -0.48 -75.15 -25.49
C ARG A 194 0.33 -74.92 -26.76
N ALA A 195 0.54 -73.65 -27.10
CA ALA A 195 1.42 -73.23 -28.18
C ALA A 195 2.76 -72.78 -27.57
N LEU A 196 3.81 -73.54 -27.85
CA LEU A 196 5.13 -73.35 -27.27
C LEU A 196 6.15 -73.24 -28.41
N TYR A 197 6.81 -72.09 -28.48
CA TYR A 197 7.95 -71.87 -29.35
C TYR A 197 9.20 -71.78 -28.46
N SER A 198 10.07 -72.79 -28.57
CA SER A 198 11.33 -72.87 -27.82
C SER A 198 12.50 -73.02 -28.79
N VAL A 199 13.47 -72.10 -28.78
CA VAL A 199 14.60 -72.20 -29.71
C VAL A 199 15.61 -73.23 -29.22
N LEU A 200 16.12 -73.13 -27.99
CA LEU A 200 17.12 -74.08 -27.47
C LEU A 200 16.99 -74.40 -25.97
N SER A 201 17.43 -75.61 -25.60
CA SER A 201 17.66 -76.00 -24.20
C SER A 201 19.07 -75.72 -23.67
N SER A 202 20.05 -75.39 -24.52
CA SER A 202 21.37 -74.86 -24.12
C SER A 202 21.82 -73.71 -25.02
N ALA A 203 22.72 -72.84 -24.57
CA ALA A 203 23.10 -71.61 -25.28
C ALA A 203 24.33 -71.79 -26.19
N PRO A 204 24.33 -71.21 -27.41
CA PRO A 204 25.52 -71.14 -28.26
C PRO A 204 26.48 -70.04 -27.75
N GLN A 205 27.66 -69.89 -28.35
CA GLN A 205 28.51 -68.73 -28.06
C GLN A 205 27.89 -67.45 -28.63
N TYR A 206 27.35 -67.54 -29.85
CA TYR A 206 26.69 -66.45 -30.56
C TYR A 206 25.30 -66.90 -31.01
N LEU A 207 24.29 -66.13 -30.62
CA LEU A 207 22.92 -66.32 -31.08
C LEU A 207 22.38 -65.04 -31.70
N GLN A 208 21.94 -65.14 -32.95
CA GLN A 208 21.11 -64.14 -33.60
C GLN A 208 19.74 -64.76 -33.88
N VAL A 209 18.71 -64.20 -33.28
CA VAL A 209 17.31 -64.58 -33.53
C VAL A 209 16.66 -63.46 -34.32
N GLY A 210 16.16 -63.76 -35.52
CA GLY A 210 15.38 -62.84 -36.33
C GLY A 210 14.08 -62.41 -35.63
N GLU A 211 13.39 -61.44 -36.22
CA GLU A 211 12.13 -60.89 -35.75
C GLU A 211 11.03 -61.97 -35.69
N PRO A 212 10.45 -62.30 -34.52
CA PRO A 212 9.32 -63.21 -34.51
C PRO A 212 8.04 -62.55 -35.01
N GLY A 213 7.71 -62.73 -36.30
CA GLY A 213 6.50 -62.22 -36.96
C GLY A 213 5.23 -63.09 -36.82
N GLY A 214 5.33 -64.29 -36.24
CA GLY A 214 4.26 -65.29 -36.23
C GLY A 214 3.09 -65.02 -35.28
N VAL A 215 2.01 -65.81 -35.44
CA VAL A 215 0.80 -65.76 -34.59
C VAL A 215 0.74 -67.00 -33.69
N LEU A 216 0.90 -66.81 -32.38
CA LEU A 216 0.68 -67.87 -31.39
C LEU A 216 -0.71 -67.73 -30.79
N ARG A 217 -1.59 -68.71 -31.00
CA ARG A 217 -2.97 -68.72 -30.47
C ARG A 217 -3.22 -69.96 -29.61
N GLY A 218 -3.47 -69.77 -28.32
CA GLY A 218 -3.76 -70.86 -27.39
C GLY A 218 -4.12 -70.44 -25.99
N GLU A 219 -4.64 -71.33 -25.14
CA GLU A 219 -4.85 -71.00 -23.72
C GLU A 219 -3.53 -70.60 -23.04
N ARG A 220 -2.43 -71.26 -23.43
CA ARG A 220 -1.06 -70.93 -23.04
C ARG A 220 -0.21 -70.71 -24.29
N ALA A 221 0.04 -69.45 -24.62
CA ALA A 221 0.98 -69.04 -25.66
C ALA A 221 2.30 -68.63 -25.00
N LEU A 222 3.33 -69.46 -25.17
CA LEU A 222 4.65 -69.28 -24.58
C LEU A 222 5.68 -69.13 -25.70
N TYR A 223 6.34 -67.98 -25.74
CA TYR A 223 7.51 -67.75 -26.58
C TYR A 223 8.74 -67.67 -25.66
N SER A 224 9.63 -68.67 -25.75
CA SER A 224 10.85 -68.75 -24.95
C SER A 224 12.07 -68.91 -25.85
N VAL A 225 13.04 -68.00 -25.80
CA VAL A 225 14.22 -68.10 -26.68
C VAL A 225 15.20 -69.13 -26.13
N LEU A 226 15.69 -69.00 -24.89
CA LEU A 226 16.64 -69.97 -24.31
C LEU A 226 16.40 -70.26 -22.81
N SER A 227 16.79 -71.47 -22.40
CA SER A 227 16.95 -71.83 -20.97
C SER A 227 18.35 -71.55 -20.39
N SER A 228 19.32 -71.12 -21.21
CA SER A 228 20.64 -70.64 -20.77
C SER A 228 21.16 -69.56 -21.71
N ALA A 229 21.96 -68.61 -21.20
CA ALA A 229 22.44 -67.45 -21.95
C ALA A 229 23.73 -67.69 -22.76
N PRO A 230 23.83 -67.15 -23.99
CA PRO A 230 25.06 -67.12 -24.77
C PRO A 230 26.01 -66.03 -24.26
N GLN A 231 27.21 -65.91 -24.81
CA GLN A 231 28.06 -64.75 -24.51
C GLN A 231 27.49 -63.47 -25.12
N TYR A 232 26.99 -63.58 -26.36
CA TYR A 232 26.37 -62.50 -27.12
C TYR A 232 25.00 -62.94 -27.61
N LEU A 233 23.97 -62.16 -27.26
CA LEU A 233 22.61 -62.35 -27.76
C LEU A 233 22.11 -61.06 -28.42
N GLN A 234 21.72 -61.19 -29.69
CA GLN A 234 20.93 -60.18 -30.38
C GLN A 234 19.57 -60.79 -30.71
N VAL A 235 18.52 -60.18 -30.18
CA VAL A 235 17.13 -60.55 -30.48
C VAL A 235 16.52 -59.43 -31.30
N GLY A 236 16.07 -59.74 -32.52
CA GLY A 236 15.33 -58.82 -33.37
C GLY A 236 14.01 -58.36 -32.73
N GLU A 237 13.36 -57.39 -33.35
CA GLU A 237 12.09 -56.81 -32.92
C GLU A 237 10.97 -57.87 -32.92
N PRO A 238 10.34 -58.19 -31.77
CA PRO A 238 9.20 -59.10 -31.79
C PRO A 238 7.95 -58.41 -32.34
N GLY A 239 7.65 -58.60 -33.64
CA GLY A 239 6.48 -58.07 -34.34
C GLY A 239 5.19 -58.93 -34.24
N GLY A 240 5.26 -60.14 -33.67
CA GLY A 240 4.19 -61.13 -33.69
C GLY A 240 2.98 -60.84 -32.79
N VAL A 241 1.92 -61.64 -32.97
CA VAL A 241 0.68 -61.58 -32.16
C VAL A 241 0.58 -62.82 -31.27
N LEU A 242 0.70 -62.65 -29.94
CA LEU A 242 0.40 -63.71 -28.97
C LEU A 242 -1.03 -63.53 -28.44
N ARG A 243 -1.90 -64.51 -28.66
CA ARG A 243 -3.29 -64.51 -28.19
C ARG A 243 -3.59 -65.73 -27.31
N GLY A 244 -3.87 -65.52 -26.03
CA GLY A 244 -4.21 -66.60 -25.11
C GLY A 244 -4.64 -66.16 -23.72
N GLU A 245 -5.19 -67.04 -22.89
CA GLU A 245 -5.46 -66.71 -21.47
C GLU A 245 -4.16 -66.31 -20.76
N ARG A 246 -3.05 -66.99 -21.10
CA ARG A 246 -1.69 -66.67 -20.66
C ARG A 246 -0.79 -66.48 -21.86
N ALA A 247 -0.50 -65.23 -22.20
CA ALA A 247 0.49 -64.86 -23.20
C ALA A 247 1.78 -64.42 -22.48
N LEU A 248 2.82 -65.25 -22.55
CA LEU A 248 4.13 -64.95 -21.98
C LEU A 248 5.16 -64.87 -23.10
N TYR A 249 5.85 -63.74 -23.14
CA TYR A 249 7.07 -63.57 -23.91
C TYR A 249 8.24 -63.50 -22.93
N SER A 250 9.12 -64.51 -22.95
CA SER A 250 10.29 -64.60 -22.09
C SER A 250 11.55 -64.79 -22.93
N VAL A 251 12.53 -63.88 -22.85
CA VAL A 251 13.74 -64.00 -23.68
C VAL A 251 14.71 -65.01 -23.08
N LEU A 252 15.10 -64.88 -21.79
CA LEU A 252 16.05 -65.81 -21.16
C LEU A 252 15.78 -66.09 -19.67
N SER A 253 16.19 -67.28 -19.24
CA SER A 253 16.28 -67.66 -17.81
C SER A 253 17.66 -67.41 -17.16
N SER A 254 18.72 -67.13 -17.94
CA SER A 254 20.01 -66.65 -17.43
C SER A 254 20.58 -65.53 -18.33
N ALA A 255 21.48 -64.68 -17.82
CA ALA A 255 21.93 -63.47 -18.51
C ALA A 255 23.19 -63.66 -19.36
N PRO A 256 23.27 -63.10 -20.58
CA PRO A 256 24.51 -63.07 -21.35
C PRO A 256 25.45 -61.98 -20.80
N GLN A 257 26.67 -61.87 -21.35
CA GLN A 257 27.53 -60.73 -21.02
C GLN A 257 26.99 -59.44 -21.67
N TYR A 258 26.54 -59.56 -22.92
CA TYR A 258 25.95 -58.49 -23.71
C TYR A 258 24.59 -58.93 -24.26
N LEU A 259 23.57 -58.12 -23.97
CA LEU A 259 22.23 -58.30 -24.51
C LEU A 259 21.76 -57.02 -25.21
N GLN A 260 21.43 -57.16 -26.49
CA GLN A 260 20.69 -56.16 -27.23
C GLN A 260 19.33 -56.75 -27.60
N VAL A 261 18.26 -56.13 -27.11
CA VAL A 261 16.89 -56.49 -27.46
C VAL A 261 16.32 -55.37 -28.31
N GLY A 262 15.92 -55.70 -29.55
CA GLY A 262 15.21 -54.77 -30.44
C GLY A 262 13.88 -54.29 -29.85
N GLU A 263 13.26 -53.32 -30.52
CA GLU A 263 11.99 -52.72 -30.14
C GLU A 263 10.85 -53.76 -30.17
N PRO A 264 10.17 -54.06 -29.04
CA PRO A 264 9.03 -54.96 -29.12
C PRO A 264 7.80 -54.27 -29.72
N GLY A 265 7.56 -54.46 -31.01
CA GLY A 265 6.41 -53.93 -31.76
C GLY A 265 5.12 -54.78 -31.72
N GLY A 266 5.16 -55.97 -31.13
CA GLY A 266 4.07 -56.96 -31.19
C GLY A 266 2.83 -56.66 -30.33
N VAL A 267 1.77 -57.46 -30.55
CA VAL A 267 0.50 -57.36 -29.81
C VAL A 267 0.31 -58.58 -28.90
N LEU A 268 0.36 -58.40 -27.58
CA LEU A 268 0.02 -59.44 -26.61
C LEU A 268 -1.43 -59.26 -26.15
N ARG A 269 -2.30 -60.25 -26.42
CA ARG A 269 -3.71 -60.27 -25.99
C ARG A 269 -3.99 -61.47 -25.09
N GLY A 270 -4.36 -61.22 -23.83
CA GLY A 270 -4.72 -62.29 -22.91
C GLY A 270 -5.21 -61.85 -21.55
N GLU A 271 -5.82 -62.72 -20.74
CA GLU A 271 -6.15 -62.37 -19.34
C GLU A 271 -4.88 -61.98 -18.57
N ARG A 272 -3.76 -62.67 -18.84
CA ARG A 272 -2.42 -62.34 -18.35
C ARG A 272 -1.47 -62.17 -19.54
N ALA A 273 -1.16 -60.92 -19.87
CA ALA A 273 -0.13 -60.55 -20.84
C ALA A 273 1.13 -60.15 -20.07
N LEU A 274 2.16 -60.98 -20.19
CA LEU A 274 3.43 -60.83 -19.49
C LEU A 274 4.57 -60.73 -20.50
N TYR A 275 5.24 -59.59 -20.51
CA TYR A 275 6.49 -59.39 -21.23
C TYR A 275 7.63 -59.31 -20.22
N SER A 276 8.50 -60.32 -20.20
CA SER A 276 9.64 -60.40 -19.29
C SER A 276 10.93 -60.61 -20.08
N VAL A 277 11.90 -59.69 -19.99
CA VAL A 277 13.14 -59.83 -20.76
C VAL A 277 14.07 -60.85 -20.10
N LEU A 278 14.44 -60.70 -18.81
CA LEU A 278 15.35 -61.63 -18.12
C LEU A 278 14.99 -61.88 -16.66
N SER A 279 15.33 -63.09 -16.17
CA SER A 279 15.36 -63.42 -14.74
C SER A 279 16.71 -63.12 -14.04
N SER A 280 17.74 -62.75 -14.78
CA SER A 280 19.05 -62.32 -14.25
C SER A 280 19.67 -61.26 -15.17
N ALA A 281 20.42 -60.31 -14.61
CA ALA A 281 20.99 -59.18 -15.35
C ALA A 281 22.34 -59.49 -16.07
N PRO A 282 22.56 -58.96 -17.29
CA PRO A 282 23.84 -59.00 -17.98
C PRO A 282 24.79 -57.92 -17.41
N GLN A 283 26.02 -57.83 -17.90
CA GLN A 283 26.89 -56.68 -17.56
C GLN A 283 26.39 -55.40 -18.26
N TYR A 284 25.99 -55.53 -19.53
CA TYR A 284 25.46 -54.46 -20.35
C TYR A 284 24.12 -54.88 -20.95
N LEU A 285 23.09 -54.07 -20.72
CA LEU A 285 21.77 -54.24 -21.30
C LEU A 285 21.34 -52.97 -22.03
N GLN A 286 21.05 -53.11 -23.31
CA GLN A 286 20.33 -52.11 -24.09
C GLN A 286 18.99 -52.70 -24.51
N VAL A 287 17.90 -52.06 -24.08
CA VAL A 287 16.54 -52.41 -24.48
C VAL A 287 16.01 -51.28 -25.36
N GLY A 288 15.65 -51.61 -26.61
CA GLY A 288 15.00 -50.68 -27.52
C GLY A 288 13.64 -50.19 -27.00
N GLU A 289 13.07 -49.21 -27.69
CA GLU A 289 11.78 -48.61 -27.37
C GLU A 289 10.64 -49.64 -27.44
N PRO A 290 9.91 -49.93 -26.35
CA PRO A 290 8.76 -50.81 -26.46
C PRO A 290 7.57 -50.12 -27.12
N GLY A 291 7.39 -50.33 -28.43
CA GLY A 291 6.27 -49.79 -29.23
C GLY A 291 4.97 -50.62 -29.22
N GLY A 292 4.97 -51.81 -28.62
CA GLY A 292 3.89 -52.78 -28.72
C GLY A 292 2.61 -52.47 -27.92
N VAL A 293 1.55 -53.25 -28.18
CA VAL A 293 0.25 -53.14 -27.48
C VAL A 293 0.03 -54.35 -26.58
N LEU A 294 0.04 -54.15 -25.25
CA LEU A 294 -0.34 -55.19 -24.28
C LEU A 294 -1.79 -54.98 -23.86
N ARG A 295 -2.67 -55.96 -24.14
CA ARG A 295 -4.09 -55.92 -23.76
C ARG A 295 -4.47 -57.13 -22.92
N GLY A 296 -4.91 -56.90 -21.68
CA GLY A 296 -5.32 -57.98 -20.78
C GLY A 296 -5.93 -57.52 -19.47
N GLU A 297 -6.49 -58.42 -18.65
CA GLU A 297 -6.89 -58.04 -17.27
C GLU A 297 -5.65 -57.63 -16.45
N ARG A 298 -4.53 -58.33 -16.66
CA ARG A 298 -3.22 -58.01 -16.11
C ARG A 298 -2.20 -57.88 -17.24
N ALA A 299 -1.83 -56.64 -17.56
CA ALA A 299 -0.75 -56.33 -18.48
C ALA A 299 0.47 -55.91 -17.65
N LEU A 300 1.49 -56.78 -17.58
CA LEU A 300 2.76 -56.47 -16.92
C LEU A 300 3.88 -56.41 -17.96
N TYR A 301 4.59 -55.30 -17.97
CA TYR A 301 5.87 -55.15 -18.66
C TYR A 301 6.97 -55.08 -17.60
N SER A 302 7.84 -56.09 -17.54
CA SER A 302 8.96 -56.16 -16.59
C SER A 302 10.27 -56.38 -17.34
N VAL A 303 11.24 -55.49 -17.19
CA VAL A 303 12.52 -55.63 -17.91
C VAL A 303 13.42 -56.65 -17.21
N LEU A 304 13.75 -56.48 -15.91
CA LEU A 304 14.60 -57.44 -15.17
C LEU A 304 14.19 -57.66 -13.72
N SER A 305 14.50 -58.85 -13.21
CA SER A 305 14.46 -59.16 -11.77
C SER A 305 15.78 -58.89 -11.01
N SER A 306 16.89 -58.65 -11.72
CA SER A 306 18.14 -58.15 -11.12
C SER A 306 18.81 -57.10 -12.03
N ALA A 307 19.59 -56.18 -11.45
CA ALA A 307 20.18 -55.04 -12.15
C ALA A 307 21.54 -55.33 -12.82
N PRO A 308 21.80 -54.83 -14.04
CA PRO A 308 23.10 -54.88 -14.68
C PRO A 308 24.04 -53.80 -14.09
N GLN A 309 25.30 -53.74 -14.54
CA GLN A 309 26.16 -52.60 -14.19
C GLN A 309 25.71 -51.32 -14.90
N TYR A 310 25.35 -51.47 -16.18
CA TYR A 310 24.85 -50.39 -17.03
C TYR A 310 23.52 -50.81 -17.67
N LEU A 311 22.49 -50.00 -17.47
CA LEU A 311 21.19 -50.17 -18.12
C LEU A 311 20.81 -48.89 -18.87
N GLN A 312 20.58 -49.03 -20.17
CA GLN A 312 19.91 -48.03 -20.98
C GLN A 312 18.57 -48.61 -21.46
N VAL A 313 17.48 -47.96 -21.07
CA VAL A 313 16.13 -48.30 -21.53
C VAL A 313 15.65 -47.17 -22.44
N GLY A 314 15.33 -47.51 -23.69
CA GLY A 314 14.71 -46.58 -24.64
C GLY A 314 13.35 -46.07 -24.16
N GLU A 315 12.80 -45.10 -24.89
CA GLU A 315 11.51 -44.48 -24.63
C GLU A 315 10.37 -45.51 -24.73
N PRO A 316 9.59 -45.78 -23.67
CA PRO A 316 8.42 -46.65 -23.81
C PRO A 316 7.29 -45.94 -24.54
N GLY A 317 7.15 -46.15 -25.85
CA GLY A 317 6.07 -45.61 -26.71
C GLY A 317 4.77 -46.43 -26.74
N GLY A 318 4.74 -47.62 -26.15
CA GLY A 318 3.64 -48.58 -26.27
C GLY A 318 2.34 -48.25 -25.52
N VAL A 319 1.29 -49.04 -25.80
CA VAL A 319 -0.02 -48.91 -25.15
C VAL A 319 -0.29 -50.12 -24.26
N LEU A 320 -0.34 -49.91 -22.94
CA LEU A 320 -0.80 -50.93 -21.97
C LEU A 320 -2.28 -50.71 -21.64
N ARG A 321 -3.13 -51.69 -21.93
CA ARG A 321 -4.57 -51.63 -21.63
C ARG A 321 -5.01 -52.83 -20.78
N GLY A 322 -5.45 -52.58 -19.55
CA GLY A 322 -5.96 -53.63 -18.68
C GLY A 322 -6.54 -53.15 -17.36
N GLU A 323 -7.24 -53.99 -16.60
CA GLU A 323 -7.69 -53.63 -15.24
C GLU A 323 -6.49 -53.25 -14.35
N ARG A 324 -5.37 -53.98 -14.52
CA ARG A 324 -4.08 -53.68 -13.91
C ARG A 324 -3.01 -53.56 -14.99
N ALA A 325 -2.63 -52.33 -15.31
CA ALA A 325 -1.50 -52.02 -16.19
C ALA A 325 -0.30 -51.62 -15.31
N LEU A 326 0.72 -52.47 -15.26
CA LEU A 326 1.96 -52.21 -14.54
C LEU A 326 3.13 -52.16 -15.52
N TYR A 327 3.87 -51.05 -15.47
CA TYR A 327 5.16 -50.92 -16.12
C TYR A 327 6.23 -50.85 -15.01
N SER A 328 7.08 -51.86 -14.93
CA SER A 328 8.17 -51.94 -13.94
C SER A 328 9.51 -52.17 -14.62
N VAL A 329 10.48 -51.28 -14.45
CA VAL A 329 11.78 -51.44 -15.11
C VAL A 329 12.66 -52.44 -14.37
N LEU A 330 12.94 -52.25 -13.06
CA LEU A 330 13.75 -53.21 -12.28
C LEU A 330 13.28 -53.41 -10.84
N SER A 331 13.55 -54.60 -10.30
CA SER A 331 13.44 -54.89 -8.86
C SER A 331 14.73 -54.65 -8.06
N SER A 332 15.88 -54.42 -8.71
CA SER A 332 17.10 -53.93 -8.06
C SER A 332 17.82 -52.91 -8.94
N ALA A 333 18.59 -51.99 -8.34
CA ALA A 333 19.22 -50.86 -9.02
C ALA A 333 20.61 -51.17 -9.62
N PRO A 334 20.92 -50.68 -10.84
CA PRO A 334 22.26 -50.75 -11.41
C PRO A 334 23.18 -49.68 -10.81
N GLN A 335 24.46 -49.62 -11.19
CA GLN A 335 25.32 -48.49 -10.82
C GLN A 335 24.89 -47.22 -11.57
N TYR A 336 24.59 -47.37 -12.85
CA TYR A 336 24.13 -46.31 -13.74
C TYR A 336 22.83 -46.72 -14.44
N LEU A 337 21.79 -45.91 -14.27
CA LEU A 337 20.53 -46.07 -14.99
C LEU A 337 20.20 -44.79 -15.75
N GLN A 338 20.01 -44.94 -17.06
CA GLN A 338 19.39 -43.92 -17.91
C GLN A 338 18.07 -44.48 -18.44
N VAL A 339 16.98 -43.82 -18.10
CA VAL A 339 15.64 -44.14 -18.61
C VAL A 339 15.22 -43.02 -19.54
N GLY A 340 14.95 -43.37 -20.81
CA GLY A 340 14.40 -42.43 -21.79
C GLY A 340 13.02 -41.90 -21.38
N GLU A 341 12.51 -40.93 -22.14
CA GLU A 341 11.22 -40.28 -21.93
C GLU A 341 10.06 -41.30 -22.07
N PRO A 342 9.25 -41.55 -21.04
CA PRO A 342 8.09 -42.41 -21.21
C PRO A 342 6.97 -41.70 -21.97
N GLY A 343 6.87 -41.93 -23.29
CA GLY A 343 5.82 -41.40 -24.18
C GLY A 343 4.51 -42.21 -24.25
N GLY A 344 4.46 -43.39 -23.63
CA GLY A 344 3.38 -44.37 -23.79
C GLY A 344 2.05 -44.02 -23.11
N VAL A 345 1.00 -44.81 -23.44
CA VAL A 345 -0.35 -44.65 -22.88
C VAL A 345 -0.71 -45.85 -22.00
N LEU A 346 -0.85 -45.63 -20.68
CA LEU A 346 -1.36 -46.65 -19.75
C LEU A 346 -2.85 -46.40 -19.49
N ARG A 347 -3.71 -47.38 -19.81
CA ARG A 347 -5.16 -47.34 -19.54
C ARG A 347 -5.59 -48.52 -18.67
N GLY A 348 -6.15 -48.24 -17.49
CA GLY A 348 -6.66 -49.28 -16.60
C GLY A 348 -7.35 -48.78 -15.35
N GLU A 349 -8.04 -49.63 -14.59
CA GLU A 349 -8.54 -49.22 -13.26
C GLU A 349 -7.36 -48.84 -12.34
N ARG A 350 -6.26 -49.58 -12.45
CA ARG A 350 -4.98 -49.29 -11.79
C ARG A 350 -3.86 -49.20 -12.82
N ALA A 351 -3.42 -47.98 -13.12
CA ALA A 351 -2.25 -47.71 -13.95
C ALA A 351 -1.10 -47.31 -13.03
N LEU A 352 -0.10 -48.19 -12.87
CA LEU A 352 1.13 -47.88 -12.13
C LEU A 352 2.32 -47.86 -13.08
N TYR A 353 3.07 -46.77 -13.04
CA TYR A 353 4.39 -46.67 -13.63
C TYR A 353 5.41 -46.59 -12.51
N SER A 354 6.26 -47.62 -12.38
CA SER A 354 7.30 -47.70 -11.36
C SER A 354 8.66 -47.95 -12.00
N VAL A 355 9.63 -47.05 -11.82
CA VAL A 355 10.95 -47.23 -12.44
C VAL A 355 11.79 -48.22 -11.64
N LEU A 356 11.88 -48.05 -10.31
CA LEU A 356 12.79 -48.84 -9.48
C LEU A 356 12.28 -49.10 -8.05
N SER A 357 12.55 -50.30 -7.52
CA SER A 357 12.36 -50.59 -6.09
C SER A 357 13.62 -50.39 -5.22
N SER A 358 14.80 -50.20 -5.80
CA SER A 358 15.99 -49.75 -5.08
C SER A 358 16.79 -48.74 -5.91
N ALA A 359 17.60 -47.89 -5.26
CA ALA A 359 18.24 -46.74 -5.89
C ALA A 359 19.65 -47.03 -6.45
N PRO A 360 20.00 -46.53 -7.66
CA PRO A 360 21.34 -46.60 -8.20
C PRO A 360 22.25 -45.54 -7.56
N GLN A 361 23.53 -45.49 -7.92
CA GLN A 361 24.39 -44.37 -7.51
C GLN A 361 24.01 -43.10 -8.28
N TYR A 362 23.75 -43.24 -9.59
CA TYR A 362 23.33 -42.17 -10.49
C TYR A 362 22.05 -42.59 -11.24
N LEU A 363 21.01 -41.78 -11.12
CA LEU A 363 19.79 -41.93 -11.90
C LEU A 363 19.50 -40.65 -12.69
N GLN A 364 19.37 -40.80 -14.00
CA GLN A 364 18.80 -39.80 -14.88
C GLN A 364 17.50 -40.34 -15.46
N VAL A 365 16.39 -39.67 -15.16
CA VAL A 365 15.07 -39.99 -15.73
C VAL A 365 14.70 -38.87 -16.69
N GLY A 366 14.47 -39.22 -17.97
CA GLY A 366 13.97 -38.29 -18.97
C GLY A 366 12.58 -37.74 -18.62
N GLU A 367 12.12 -36.76 -19.41
CA GLU A 367 10.82 -36.11 -19.26
C GLU A 367 9.66 -37.11 -19.44
N PRO A 368 8.80 -37.35 -18.45
CA PRO A 368 7.63 -38.21 -18.67
C PRO A 368 6.55 -37.50 -19.48
N GLY A 369 6.50 -37.74 -20.79
CA GLY A 369 5.48 -37.20 -21.72
C GLY A 369 4.18 -38.00 -21.85
N GLY A 370 4.08 -39.19 -21.23
CA GLY A 370 3.00 -40.14 -21.44
C GLY A 370 1.63 -39.77 -20.82
N VAL A 371 0.59 -40.54 -21.19
CA VAL A 371 -0.78 -40.39 -20.67
C VAL A 371 -1.16 -41.58 -19.79
N LEU A 372 -1.34 -41.34 -18.48
CA LEU A 372 -1.87 -42.35 -17.56
C LEU A 372 -3.37 -42.08 -17.33
N ARG A 373 -4.23 -43.05 -17.67
CA ARG A 373 -5.69 -42.95 -17.46
C ARG A 373 -6.20 -44.13 -16.64
N GLY A 374 -6.77 -43.85 -15.47
CA GLY A 374 -7.37 -44.88 -14.62
C GLY A 374 -8.05 -44.37 -13.36
N GLU A 375 -8.83 -45.18 -12.66
CA GLU A 375 -9.39 -44.78 -11.35
C GLU A 375 -8.26 -44.41 -10.37
N ARG A 376 -7.15 -45.17 -10.43
CA ARG A 376 -5.90 -44.88 -9.71
C ARG A 376 -4.74 -44.82 -10.70
N ALA A 377 -4.28 -43.61 -11.00
CA ALA A 377 -3.07 -43.36 -11.78
C ALA A 377 -1.94 -42.98 -10.82
N LEU A 378 -0.96 -43.86 -10.65
CA LEU A 378 0.22 -43.58 -9.83
C LEU A 378 1.47 -43.57 -10.72
N TYR A 379 2.23 -42.49 -10.65
CA TYR A 379 3.57 -42.40 -11.19
C TYR A 379 4.56 -42.33 -10.02
N SER A 380 5.40 -43.35 -9.87
CA SER A 380 6.41 -43.44 -8.80
C SER A 380 7.79 -43.70 -9.40
N VAL A 381 8.77 -42.84 -9.15
CA VAL A 381 10.12 -43.03 -9.72
C VAL A 381 10.92 -44.04 -8.89
N LEU A 382 11.06 -43.84 -7.57
CA LEU A 382 11.78 -44.78 -6.71
C LEU A 382 11.14 -44.98 -5.33
N SER A 383 11.34 -46.17 -4.76
CA SER A 383 11.12 -46.41 -3.32
C SER A 383 12.34 -46.16 -2.41
N SER A 384 13.55 -45.98 -2.97
CA SER A 384 14.71 -45.48 -2.23
C SER A 384 15.53 -44.48 -3.05
N ALA A 385 16.24 -43.56 -2.38
CA ALA A 385 16.96 -42.47 -3.02
C ALA A 385 18.40 -42.82 -3.46
N PRO A 386 18.83 -42.37 -4.66
CA PRO A 386 20.22 -42.48 -5.11
C PRO A 386 21.11 -41.42 -4.44
N GLN A 387 22.42 -41.40 -4.71
CA GLN A 387 23.26 -40.28 -4.26
C GLN A 387 22.94 -39.01 -5.04
N TYR A 388 22.76 -39.15 -6.36
CA TYR A 388 22.40 -38.09 -7.29
C TYR A 388 21.17 -38.48 -8.10
N LEU A 389 20.15 -37.63 -8.05
CA LEU A 389 18.95 -37.78 -8.87
C LEU A 389 18.69 -36.51 -9.67
N GLN A 390 18.62 -36.66 -10.99
CA GLN A 390 18.08 -35.65 -11.89
C GLN A 390 16.81 -36.20 -12.53
N VAL A 391 15.68 -35.53 -12.29
CA VAL A 391 14.40 -35.84 -12.92
C VAL A 391 14.08 -34.72 -13.89
N GLY A 392 13.92 -35.06 -15.18
CA GLY A 392 13.46 -34.12 -16.21
C GLY A 392 12.06 -33.56 -15.92
N GLU A 393 11.64 -32.59 -16.73
CA GLU A 393 10.33 -31.93 -16.63
C GLU A 393 9.18 -32.93 -16.86
N PRO A 394 8.28 -33.15 -15.88
CA PRO A 394 7.12 -34.00 -16.15
C PRO A 394 6.07 -33.28 -17.00
N GLY A 395 6.07 -33.53 -18.31
CA GLY A 395 5.11 -32.98 -19.29
C GLY A 395 3.79 -33.78 -19.46
N GLY A 396 3.66 -34.95 -18.84
CA GLY A 396 2.58 -35.90 -19.08
C GLY A 396 1.19 -35.52 -18.52
N VAL A 397 0.17 -36.28 -18.93
CA VAL A 397 -1.23 -36.09 -18.49
C VAL A 397 -1.68 -37.27 -17.63
N LEU A 398 -1.92 -37.05 -16.33
CA LEU A 398 -2.54 -38.04 -15.45
C LEU A 398 -4.04 -37.76 -15.29
N ARG A 399 -4.90 -38.72 -15.65
CA ARG A 399 -6.36 -38.64 -15.50
C ARG A 399 -6.89 -39.78 -14.65
N GLY A 400 -7.54 -39.47 -13.52
CA GLY A 400 -8.16 -40.48 -12.66
C GLY A 400 -8.90 -39.94 -11.46
N GLU A 401 -9.70 -40.75 -10.77
CA GLU A 401 -10.30 -40.31 -9.49
C GLU A 401 -9.20 -39.95 -8.47
N ARG A 402 -8.10 -40.72 -8.48
CA ARG A 402 -6.88 -40.45 -7.71
C ARG A 402 -5.68 -40.41 -8.65
N ALA A 403 -5.20 -39.21 -8.96
CA ALA A 403 -3.95 -39.00 -9.69
C ALA A 403 -2.87 -38.60 -8.69
N LEU A 404 -1.88 -39.48 -8.48
CA LEU A 404 -0.73 -39.21 -7.62
C LEU A 404 0.55 -39.24 -8.45
N TYR A 405 1.31 -38.16 -8.36
CA TYR A 405 2.68 -38.09 -8.84
C TYR A 405 3.60 -38.02 -7.63
N SER A 406 4.41 -39.05 -7.42
CA SER A 406 5.38 -39.14 -6.31
C SER A 406 6.78 -39.41 -6.84
N VAL A 407 7.76 -38.55 -6.56
CA VAL A 407 9.12 -38.79 -7.04
C VAL A 407 9.83 -39.83 -6.17
N LEU A 408 9.97 -39.61 -4.86
CA LEU A 408 10.66 -40.55 -3.95
C LEU A 408 9.98 -40.72 -2.58
N SER A 409 10.15 -41.92 -2.00
CA SER A 409 9.87 -42.15 -0.58
C SER A 409 11.06 -41.92 0.38
N SER A 410 12.30 -41.83 -0.12
CA SER A 410 13.46 -41.38 0.66
C SER A 410 14.30 -40.35 -0.11
N ALA A 411 15.06 -39.51 0.58
CA ALA A 411 15.77 -38.37 -0.02
C ALA A 411 17.22 -38.67 -0.43
N PRO A 412 17.68 -38.19 -1.60
CA PRO A 412 19.08 -38.31 -2.03
C PRO A 412 19.96 -37.26 -1.32
N GLN A 413 21.28 -37.26 -1.57
CA GLN A 413 22.12 -36.16 -1.10
C GLN A 413 21.83 -34.89 -1.91
N TYR A 414 21.69 -35.04 -3.23
CA TYR A 414 21.38 -33.97 -4.17
C TYR A 414 20.18 -34.36 -5.02
N LEU A 415 19.16 -33.51 -5.03
CA LEU A 415 17.99 -33.65 -5.89
C LEU A 415 17.79 -32.38 -6.72
N GLN A 416 17.77 -32.55 -8.04
CA GLN A 416 17.28 -31.54 -8.97
C GLN A 416 16.03 -32.08 -9.66
N VAL A 417 14.90 -31.39 -9.46
CA VAL A 417 13.64 -31.70 -10.15
C VAL A 417 13.37 -30.57 -11.14
N GLY A 418 13.27 -30.91 -12.43
CA GLY A 418 12.87 -29.98 -13.48
C GLY A 418 11.45 -29.42 -13.27
N GLU A 419 11.08 -28.44 -14.09
CA GLU A 419 9.77 -27.76 -14.07
C GLU A 419 8.63 -28.75 -14.35
N PRO A 420 7.66 -28.96 -13.43
CA PRO A 420 6.52 -29.81 -13.76
C PRO A 420 5.52 -29.08 -14.66
N GLY A 421 5.57 -29.35 -15.97
CA GLY A 421 4.66 -28.80 -17.00
C GLY A 421 3.34 -29.56 -17.22
N GLY A 422 3.16 -30.73 -16.61
CA GLY A 422 2.05 -31.66 -16.88
C GLY A 422 0.66 -31.23 -16.38
N VAL A 423 -0.37 -31.98 -16.81
CA VAL A 423 -1.77 -31.78 -16.40
C VAL A 423 -2.25 -32.96 -15.53
N LEU A 424 -2.52 -32.71 -14.26
CA LEU A 424 -3.18 -33.67 -13.38
C LEU A 424 -4.67 -33.37 -13.28
N ARG A 425 -5.54 -34.32 -13.66
CA ARG A 425 -7.00 -34.19 -13.57
C ARG A 425 -7.61 -35.34 -12.78
N GLY A 426 -8.29 -35.03 -11.67
CA GLY A 426 -8.96 -36.03 -10.84
C GLY A 426 -9.74 -35.48 -9.67
N GLU A 427 -10.59 -36.26 -9.00
CA GLU A 427 -11.23 -35.81 -7.75
C GLU A 427 -10.18 -35.45 -6.69
N ARG A 428 -9.09 -36.23 -6.63
CA ARG A 428 -7.90 -35.98 -5.82
C ARG A 428 -6.65 -35.97 -6.69
N ALA A 429 -6.16 -34.78 -7.01
CA ALA A 429 -4.87 -34.59 -7.68
C ALA A 429 -3.83 -34.19 -6.63
N LEU A 430 -2.89 -35.11 -6.32
CA LEU A 430 -1.76 -34.82 -5.43
C LEU A 430 -0.46 -34.87 -6.21
N TYR A 431 0.32 -33.80 -6.10
CA TYR A 431 1.70 -33.77 -6.53
C TYR A 431 2.59 -33.70 -5.28
N SER A 432 3.38 -34.74 -5.03
CA SER A 432 4.30 -34.84 -3.88
C SER A 432 5.71 -35.13 -4.34
N VAL A 433 6.69 -34.28 -4.03
CA VAL A 433 8.07 -34.51 -4.49
C VAL A 433 8.76 -35.55 -3.59
N LEU A 434 8.81 -35.34 -2.26
CA LEU A 434 9.46 -36.29 -1.34
C LEU A 434 8.74 -36.44 0.01
N SER A 435 8.84 -37.62 0.61
CA SER A 435 8.49 -37.84 2.02
C SER A 435 9.63 -37.63 3.02
N SER A 436 10.87 -37.43 2.56
CA SER A 436 12.00 -37.00 3.40
C SER A 436 12.91 -36.05 2.63
N ALA A 437 13.61 -35.15 3.32
CA ALA A 437 14.40 -34.08 2.72
C ALA A 437 15.87 -34.46 2.41
N PRO A 438 16.42 -34.02 1.26
CA PRO A 438 17.84 -34.17 0.93
C PRO A 438 18.70 -33.15 1.68
N GLN A 439 20.03 -33.15 1.50
CA GLN A 439 20.86 -32.04 1.99
C GLN A 439 20.62 -30.77 1.17
N TYR A 440 20.55 -30.93 -0.15
CA TYR A 440 20.28 -29.86 -1.11
C TYR A 440 19.11 -30.24 -2.01
N LEU A 441 18.09 -29.38 -2.06
CA LEU A 441 16.97 -29.52 -2.98
C LEU A 441 16.82 -28.25 -3.81
N GLN A 442 16.84 -28.42 -5.13
CA GLN A 442 16.42 -27.41 -6.09
C GLN A 442 15.19 -27.94 -6.84
N VAL A 443 14.06 -27.25 -6.68
CA VAL A 443 12.82 -27.54 -7.41
C VAL A 443 12.61 -26.43 -8.42
N GLY A 444 12.54 -26.78 -9.71
CA GLY A 444 12.20 -25.85 -10.79
C GLY A 444 10.79 -25.26 -10.64
N GLU A 445 10.45 -24.29 -11.48
CA GLU A 445 9.16 -23.61 -11.52
C GLU A 445 8.02 -24.57 -11.84
N PRO A 446 7.01 -24.77 -10.97
CA PRO A 446 5.87 -25.60 -11.34
C PRO A 446 4.92 -24.86 -12.29
N GLY A 447 5.04 -25.12 -13.59
CA GLY A 447 4.18 -24.56 -14.66
C GLY A 447 2.87 -25.31 -14.93
N GLY A 448 2.65 -26.47 -14.32
CA GLY A 448 1.55 -27.39 -14.64
C GLY A 448 0.14 -26.95 -14.20
N VAL A 449 -0.87 -27.69 -14.66
CA VAL A 449 -2.29 -27.45 -14.34
C VAL A 449 -2.85 -28.61 -13.49
N LEU A 450 -3.18 -28.35 -12.22
CA LEU A 450 -3.90 -29.31 -11.37
C LEU A 450 -5.40 -28.99 -11.36
N ARG A 451 -6.25 -29.94 -11.78
CA ARG A 451 -7.72 -29.81 -11.73
C ARG A 451 -8.34 -30.93 -10.91
N GLY A 452 -9.07 -30.59 -9.86
CA GLY A 452 -9.78 -31.58 -9.04
C GLY A 452 -10.60 -30.99 -7.91
N GLU A 453 -11.52 -31.75 -7.30
CA GLU A 453 -12.21 -31.28 -6.08
C GLU A 453 -11.20 -30.93 -4.97
N ARG A 454 -10.12 -31.72 -4.86
CA ARG A 454 -8.97 -31.48 -3.99
C ARG A 454 -7.67 -31.50 -4.81
N ALA A 455 -7.14 -30.31 -5.09
CA ALA A 455 -5.82 -30.15 -5.71
C ALA A 455 -4.82 -29.78 -4.60
N LEU A 456 -3.91 -30.71 -4.26
CA LEU A 456 -2.82 -30.47 -3.32
C LEU A 456 -1.48 -30.51 -4.06
N TYR A 457 -0.69 -29.45 -3.91
CA TYR A 457 0.72 -29.44 -4.28
C TYR A 457 1.54 -29.37 -3.00
N SER A 458 2.32 -30.42 -2.72
CA SER A 458 3.18 -30.52 -1.53
C SER A 458 4.62 -30.84 -1.92
N VAL A 459 5.60 -30.00 -1.57
CA VAL A 459 6.99 -30.27 -1.96
C VAL A 459 7.62 -31.32 -1.03
N LEU A 460 7.65 -31.10 0.29
CA LEU A 460 8.22 -32.06 1.25
C LEU A 460 7.44 -32.19 2.56
N SER A 461 7.53 -33.37 3.18
CA SER A 461 7.11 -33.57 4.58
C SER A 461 8.22 -33.36 5.63
N SER A 462 9.49 -33.26 5.22
CA SER A 462 10.59 -32.80 6.09
C SER A 462 11.53 -31.85 5.36
N ALA A 463 12.26 -31.01 6.10
CA ALA A 463 13.05 -29.91 5.53
C ALA A 463 14.53 -30.28 5.27
N PRO A 464 15.12 -29.83 4.14
CA PRO A 464 16.55 -29.99 3.84
C PRO A 464 17.40 -28.97 4.61
N GLN A 465 18.73 -28.99 4.46
CA GLN A 465 19.55 -27.90 4.99
C GLN A 465 19.36 -26.63 4.15
N TYR A 466 19.33 -26.80 2.82
CA TYR A 466 19.12 -25.73 1.84
C TYR A 466 17.98 -26.11 0.90
N LEU A 467 16.97 -25.25 0.80
CA LEU A 467 15.89 -25.37 -0.17
C LEU A 467 15.78 -24.12 -1.02
N GLN A 468 15.86 -24.29 -2.33
CA GLN A 468 15.48 -23.29 -3.31
C GLN A 468 14.27 -23.81 -4.09
N VAL A 469 13.15 -23.10 -4.00
CA VAL A 469 11.94 -23.38 -4.78
C VAL A 469 11.79 -22.27 -5.81
N GLY A 470 11.76 -22.63 -7.10
CA GLY A 470 11.47 -21.71 -8.19
C GLY A 470 10.06 -21.10 -8.10
N GLU A 471 9.79 -20.14 -8.97
CA GLU A 471 8.50 -19.43 -9.08
C GLU A 471 7.35 -20.39 -9.43
N PRO A 472 6.31 -20.57 -8.59
CA PRO A 472 5.18 -21.39 -9.00
C PRO A 472 4.28 -20.64 -9.99
N GLY A 473 4.46 -20.90 -11.29
CA GLY A 473 3.65 -20.34 -12.39
C GLY A 473 2.33 -21.07 -12.72
N GLY A 474 2.08 -22.22 -12.10
CA GLY A 474 0.98 -23.12 -12.46
C GLY A 474 -0.44 -22.66 -12.09
N VAL A 475 -1.45 -23.39 -12.60
CA VAL A 475 -2.87 -23.12 -12.32
C VAL A 475 -3.48 -24.27 -11.51
N LEU A 476 -3.84 -24.00 -10.25
CA LEU A 476 -4.62 -24.94 -9.42
C LEU A 476 -6.11 -24.59 -9.48
N ARG A 477 -6.96 -25.53 -9.93
CA ARG A 477 -8.43 -25.37 -9.91
C ARG A 477 -9.09 -26.49 -9.12
N GLY A 478 -9.89 -26.13 -8.11
CA GLY A 478 -10.64 -27.10 -7.32
C GLY A 478 -11.50 -26.49 -6.24
N GLU A 479 -12.44 -27.22 -5.64
CA GLU A 479 -13.19 -26.72 -4.47
C GLU A 479 -12.22 -26.37 -3.32
N ARG A 480 -11.16 -27.18 -3.16
CA ARG A 480 -10.03 -26.94 -2.24
C ARG A 480 -8.71 -26.98 -3.00
N ALA A 481 -8.15 -25.82 -3.29
CA ALA A 481 -6.82 -25.66 -3.84
C ALA A 481 -5.86 -25.27 -2.72
N LEU A 482 -4.93 -26.17 -2.38
CA LEU A 482 -3.91 -25.96 -1.36
C LEU A 482 -2.53 -26.09 -1.99
N TYR A 483 -1.72 -25.07 -1.82
CA TYR A 483 -0.30 -25.08 -2.13
C TYR A 483 0.47 -25.02 -0.81
N SER A 484 1.21 -26.08 -0.48
CA SER A 484 2.01 -26.18 0.75
C SER A 484 3.46 -26.52 0.42
N VAL A 485 4.43 -25.69 0.81
CA VAL A 485 5.84 -25.98 0.47
C VAL A 485 6.42 -27.02 1.44
N LEU A 486 6.36 -26.80 2.76
CA LEU A 486 6.91 -27.75 3.75
C LEU A 486 6.08 -27.85 5.03
N SER A 487 6.12 -29.04 5.65
CA SER A 487 5.66 -29.22 7.04
C SER A 487 6.73 -29.00 8.12
N SER A 488 8.02 -28.92 7.76
CA SER A 488 9.09 -28.47 8.66
C SER A 488 10.07 -27.55 7.94
N ALA A 489 10.75 -26.66 8.67
CA ALA A 489 11.60 -25.62 8.11
C ALA A 489 13.09 -26.03 7.94
N PRO A 490 13.75 -25.62 6.83
CA PRO A 490 15.18 -25.82 6.62
C PRO A 490 16.00 -24.80 7.42
N GLN A 491 17.34 -24.84 7.35
CA GLN A 491 18.16 -23.74 7.91
C GLN A 491 18.02 -22.48 7.04
N TYR A 492 18.05 -22.65 5.72
CA TYR A 492 17.90 -21.60 4.73
C TYR A 492 16.80 -21.97 3.73
N LEU A 493 15.81 -21.09 3.57
CA LEU A 493 14.76 -21.21 2.57
C LEU A 493 14.71 -19.96 1.70
N GLN A 494 14.84 -20.16 0.39
CA GLN A 494 14.52 -19.15 -0.61
C GLN A 494 13.33 -19.65 -1.44
N VAL A 495 12.21 -18.93 -1.39
CA VAL A 495 11.02 -19.21 -2.21
C VAL A 495 10.94 -18.12 -3.26
N GLY A 496 10.95 -18.49 -4.55
CA GLY A 496 10.72 -17.57 -5.66
C GLY A 496 9.32 -16.95 -5.64
N GLU A 497 9.09 -15.99 -6.54
CA GLU A 497 7.84 -15.26 -6.70
C GLU A 497 6.68 -16.20 -7.09
N PRO A 498 5.61 -16.36 -6.28
CA PRO A 498 4.47 -17.15 -6.74
C PRO A 498 3.63 -16.40 -7.77
N GLY A 499 3.85 -16.67 -9.06
CA GLY A 499 3.09 -16.11 -10.20
C GLY A 499 1.77 -16.82 -10.55
N GLY A 500 1.48 -17.97 -9.93
CA GLY A 500 0.38 -18.85 -10.32
C GLY A 500 -1.04 -18.36 -10.01
N VAL A 501 -2.03 -19.08 -10.56
CA VAL A 501 -3.48 -18.79 -10.35
C VAL A 501 -4.13 -19.91 -9.55
N LEU A 502 -4.54 -19.64 -8.31
CA LEU A 502 -5.36 -20.56 -7.51
C LEU A 502 -6.85 -20.18 -7.65
N ARG A 503 -7.70 -21.11 -8.11
CA ARG A 503 -9.17 -20.93 -8.17
C ARG A 503 -9.88 -22.02 -7.39
N GLY A 504 -10.71 -21.65 -6.42
CA GLY A 504 -11.52 -22.59 -5.65
C GLY A 504 -12.40 -21.96 -4.60
N GLU A 505 -13.38 -22.67 -4.04
CA GLU A 505 -14.15 -22.14 -2.89
C GLU A 505 -13.22 -21.80 -1.71
N ARG A 506 -12.19 -22.62 -1.51
CA ARG A 506 -11.09 -22.39 -0.55
C ARG A 506 -9.75 -22.44 -1.27
N ALA A 507 -9.16 -21.28 -1.52
CA ALA A 507 -7.79 -21.15 -2.04
C ALA A 507 -6.85 -20.80 -0.88
N LEU A 508 -5.94 -21.72 -0.57
CA LEU A 508 -5.01 -21.62 0.54
C LEU A 508 -3.58 -21.73 0.01
N TYR A 509 -2.78 -20.68 0.22
CA TYR A 509 -1.34 -20.71 -0.04
C TYR A 509 -0.62 -20.63 1.31
N SER A 510 0.10 -21.70 1.69
CA SER A 510 0.84 -21.80 2.94
C SER A 510 2.30 -22.17 2.68
N VAL A 511 3.27 -21.35 3.09
CA VAL A 511 4.69 -21.67 2.82
C VAL A 511 5.20 -22.72 3.80
N LEU A 512 5.15 -22.48 5.12
CA LEU A 512 5.63 -23.44 6.13
C LEU A 512 4.75 -23.52 7.38
N SER A 513 4.73 -24.70 8.01
CA SER A 513 4.21 -24.86 9.38
C SER A 513 5.25 -24.66 10.50
N SER A 514 6.55 -24.61 10.19
CA SER A 514 7.59 -24.18 11.12
C SER A 514 8.62 -23.26 10.45
N ALA A 515 9.30 -22.42 11.22
CA ALA A 515 10.18 -21.36 10.70
C ALA A 515 11.67 -21.77 10.58
N PRO A 516 12.36 -21.36 9.49
CA PRO A 516 13.79 -21.58 9.32
C PRO A 516 14.61 -20.57 10.14
N GLN A 517 15.95 -20.63 10.11
CA GLN A 517 16.75 -19.54 10.69
C GLN A 517 16.67 -18.28 9.81
N TYR A 518 16.74 -18.48 8.49
CA TYR A 518 16.64 -17.44 7.48
C TYR A 518 15.57 -17.81 6.45
N LEU A 519 14.60 -16.90 6.25
CA LEU A 519 13.60 -17.02 5.20
C LEU A 519 13.61 -15.78 4.31
N GLN A 520 13.78 -15.99 3.01
CA GLN A 520 13.51 -14.99 1.99
C GLN A 520 12.35 -15.49 1.12
N VAL A 521 11.25 -14.75 1.11
CA VAL A 521 10.10 -15.00 0.24
C VAL A 521 10.08 -13.92 -0.83
N GLY A 522 10.15 -14.30 -2.10
CA GLY A 522 10.00 -13.39 -3.24
C GLY A 522 8.61 -12.73 -3.28
N GLU A 523 8.43 -11.79 -4.20
CA GLU A 523 7.19 -11.05 -4.42
C GLU A 523 6.03 -11.97 -4.85
N PRO A 524 4.94 -12.12 -4.08
CA PRO A 524 3.80 -12.91 -4.55
C PRO A 524 2.99 -12.16 -5.60
N GLY A 525 3.24 -12.44 -6.88
CA GLY A 525 2.53 -11.88 -8.05
C GLY A 525 1.21 -12.57 -8.46
N GLY A 526 0.86 -13.70 -7.81
CA GLY A 526 -0.23 -14.58 -8.24
C GLY A 526 -1.66 -14.07 -8.01
N VAL A 527 -2.64 -14.76 -8.60
CA VAL A 527 -4.07 -14.45 -8.46
C VAL A 527 -4.78 -15.56 -7.68
N LEU A 528 -5.25 -15.26 -6.45
CA LEU A 528 -6.12 -16.16 -5.68
C LEU A 528 -7.58 -15.77 -5.89
N ARG A 529 -8.43 -16.68 -6.37
CA ARG A 529 -9.89 -16.47 -6.48
C ARG A 529 -10.65 -17.55 -5.72
N GLY A 530 -11.51 -17.15 -4.78
CA GLY A 530 -12.35 -18.07 -4.03
C GLY A 530 -13.26 -17.42 -3.01
N GLU A 531 -14.29 -18.09 -2.50
CA GLU A 531 -15.09 -17.55 -1.39
C GLU A 531 -14.21 -17.21 -0.18
N ARG A 532 -13.20 -18.05 0.09
CA ARG A 532 -12.15 -17.82 1.08
C ARG A 532 -10.77 -17.93 0.42
N ALA A 533 -10.15 -16.79 0.16
CA ALA A 533 -8.76 -16.71 -0.29
C ALA A 533 -7.89 -16.34 0.92
N LEU A 534 -7.06 -17.28 1.38
CA LEU A 534 -6.09 -17.03 2.46
C LEU A 534 -4.66 -17.22 1.92
N TYR A 535 -3.84 -16.22 2.14
CA TYR A 535 -2.40 -16.30 1.95
C TYR A 535 -1.72 -16.22 3.32
N SER A 536 -1.05 -17.30 3.74
CA SER A 536 -0.35 -17.38 5.03
C SER A 536 1.11 -17.78 4.83
N VAL A 537 2.07 -16.97 5.26
CA VAL A 537 3.49 -17.31 5.03
C VAL A 537 3.96 -18.34 6.05
N LEU A 538 3.83 -18.09 7.36
CA LEU A 538 4.26 -19.04 8.40
C LEU A 538 3.34 -19.11 9.63
N SER A 539 3.29 -20.28 10.27
CA SER A 539 2.71 -20.43 11.61
C SER A 539 3.71 -20.22 12.77
N SER A 540 5.02 -20.21 12.52
CA SER A 540 6.03 -19.76 13.49
C SER A 540 7.10 -18.89 12.84
N ALA A 541 7.75 -18.02 13.60
CA ALA A 541 8.68 -17.00 13.11
C ALA A 541 10.15 -17.45 13.04
N PRO A 542 10.91 -17.08 11.99
CA PRO A 542 12.35 -17.32 11.88
C PRO A 542 13.14 -16.31 12.73
N GLN A 543 14.48 -16.41 12.76
CA GLN A 543 15.28 -15.32 13.36
C GLN A 543 15.27 -14.07 12.47
N TYR A 544 15.39 -14.28 11.15
CA TYR A 544 15.35 -13.24 10.13
C TYR A 544 14.32 -13.61 9.06
N LEU A 545 13.38 -12.69 8.81
CA LEU A 545 12.42 -12.80 7.72
C LEU A 545 12.49 -11.58 6.82
N GLN A 546 12.70 -11.81 5.53
CA GLN A 546 12.49 -10.82 4.48
C GLN A 546 11.35 -11.30 3.57
N VAL A 547 10.27 -10.55 3.51
CA VAL A 547 9.15 -10.80 2.58
C VAL A 547 9.19 -9.72 1.51
N GLY A 548 9.30 -10.11 0.25
CA GLY A 548 9.20 -9.20 -0.90
C GLY A 548 7.84 -8.54 -1.01
N GLU A 549 7.70 -7.61 -1.96
CA GLU A 549 6.47 -6.85 -2.24
C GLU A 549 5.32 -7.77 -2.69
N PRO A 550 4.20 -7.89 -1.96
CA PRO A 550 3.08 -8.66 -2.47
C PRO A 550 2.31 -7.92 -3.55
N GLY A 551 2.60 -8.21 -4.83
CA GLY A 551 1.94 -7.65 -6.02
C GLY A 551 0.63 -8.34 -6.46
N GLY A 552 0.24 -9.45 -5.83
CA GLY A 552 -0.85 -10.32 -6.27
C GLY A 552 -2.28 -9.78 -6.11
N VAL A 553 -3.24 -10.46 -6.73
CA VAL A 553 -4.68 -10.12 -6.65
C VAL A 553 -5.45 -11.19 -5.89
N LEU A 554 -5.94 -10.87 -4.68
CA LEU A 554 -6.86 -11.75 -3.94
C LEU A 554 -8.31 -11.32 -4.20
N ARG A 555 -9.16 -12.22 -4.72
CA ARG A 555 -10.61 -11.99 -4.89
C ARG A 555 -11.42 -13.05 -4.15
N GLY A 556 -12.29 -12.62 -3.24
CA GLY A 556 -13.18 -13.52 -2.52
C GLY A 556 -14.10 -12.85 -1.53
N GLU A 557 -15.17 -13.48 -1.06
CA GLU A 557 -16.02 -12.91 0.00
C GLU A 557 -15.18 -12.57 1.25
N ARG A 558 -14.20 -13.44 1.57
CA ARG A 558 -13.19 -13.22 2.61
C ARG A 558 -11.78 -13.36 2.01
N ALA A 559 -11.12 -12.23 1.78
CA ALA A 559 -9.71 -12.19 1.40
C ALA A 559 -8.88 -11.82 2.63
N LEU A 560 -8.12 -12.77 3.18
CA LEU A 560 -7.16 -12.51 4.26
C LEU A 560 -5.74 -12.71 3.75
N TYR A 561 -4.89 -11.71 3.99
CA TYR A 561 -3.44 -11.82 3.84
C TYR A 561 -2.81 -11.74 5.23
N SER A 562 -2.17 -12.82 5.69
CA SER A 562 -1.51 -12.90 7.00
C SER A 562 -0.06 -13.34 6.86
N VAL A 563 0.91 -12.54 7.33
CA VAL A 563 2.33 -12.92 7.18
C VAL A 563 2.73 -13.96 8.22
N LEU A 564 2.60 -13.68 9.52
CA LEU A 564 2.96 -14.65 10.59
C LEU A 564 1.98 -14.65 11.77
N SER A 565 1.87 -15.82 12.43
CA SER A 565 1.25 -15.92 13.76
C SER A 565 2.22 -15.71 14.94
N SER A 566 3.54 -15.86 14.75
CA SER A 566 4.55 -15.45 15.74
C SER A 566 5.63 -14.54 15.14
N ALA A 567 6.28 -13.70 15.96
CA ALA A 567 7.20 -12.66 15.49
C ALA A 567 8.68 -13.09 15.48
N PRO A 568 9.46 -12.72 14.44
CA PRO A 568 10.91 -13.00 14.37
C PRO A 568 11.70 -11.99 15.22
N GLN A 569 13.03 -12.10 15.29
CA GLN A 569 13.83 -11.03 15.90
C GLN A 569 13.87 -9.80 14.98
N TYR A 570 14.04 -10.03 13.68
CA TYR A 570 14.06 -9.01 12.63
C TYR A 570 13.06 -9.37 11.53
N LEU A 571 12.15 -8.45 11.24
CA LEU A 571 11.21 -8.56 10.12
C LEU A 571 11.33 -7.34 9.21
N GLN A 572 11.58 -7.60 7.93
CA GLN A 572 11.43 -6.61 6.86
C GLN A 572 10.33 -7.10 5.92
N VAL A 573 9.25 -6.33 5.79
CA VAL A 573 8.17 -6.57 4.82
C VAL A 573 8.27 -5.50 3.75
N GLY A 574 8.41 -5.90 2.48
CA GLY A 574 8.37 -5.00 1.34
C GLY A 574 7.02 -4.32 1.17
N GLU A 575 6.93 -3.41 0.20
CA GLU A 575 5.74 -2.63 -0.15
C GLU A 575 4.59 -3.53 -0.63
N PRO A 576 3.43 -3.62 0.07
CA PRO A 576 2.32 -4.38 -0.48
C PRO A 576 1.61 -3.64 -1.61
N GLY A 577 1.94 -3.97 -2.86
CA GLY A 577 1.33 -3.41 -4.09
C GLY A 577 0.03 -4.08 -4.57
N GLY A 578 -0.40 -5.17 -3.94
CA GLY A 578 -1.49 -6.02 -4.41
C GLY A 578 -2.91 -5.45 -4.30
N VAL A 579 -3.87 -6.11 -4.96
CA VAL A 579 -5.30 -5.74 -4.93
C VAL A 579 -6.11 -6.79 -4.18
N LEU A 580 -6.66 -6.46 -3.01
CA LEU A 580 -7.61 -7.31 -2.29
C LEU A 580 -9.05 -6.86 -2.60
N ARG A 581 -9.89 -7.75 -3.13
CA ARG A 581 -11.33 -7.50 -3.35
C ARG A 581 -12.19 -8.53 -2.63
N GLY A 582 -13.09 -8.08 -1.76
CA GLY A 582 -14.01 -8.97 -1.05
C GLY A 582 -14.99 -8.24 -0.14
N GLU A 583 -16.07 -8.87 0.33
CA GLU A 583 -16.93 -8.27 1.36
C GLU A 583 -16.12 -7.92 2.62
N ARG A 584 -15.16 -8.78 2.99
CA ARG A 584 -14.18 -8.57 4.06
C ARG A 584 -12.77 -8.72 3.51
N ALA A 585 -12.09 -7.61 3.27
CA ALA A 585 -10.69 -7.56 2.91
C ALA A 585 -9.87 -7.18 4.15
N LEU A 586 -9.07 -8.13 4.65
CA LEU A 586 -8.21 -7.95 5.83
C LEU A 586 -6.76 -8.19 5.43
N TYR A 587 -5.92 -7.21 5.71
CA TYR A 587 -4.47 -7.33 5.63
C TYR A 587 -3.90 -7.24 7.04
N SER A 588 -3.29 -8.32 7.53
CA SER A 588 -2.69 -8.40 8.87
C SER A 588 -1.23 -8.85 8.78
N VAL A 589 -0.27 -8.06 9.26
CA VAL A 589 1.14 -8.46 9.16
C VAL A 589 1.50 -9.49 10.24
N LEU A 590 1.26 -9.19 11.53
CA LEU A 590 1.58 -10.13 12.62
C LEU A 590 0.57 -10.11 13.78
N SER A 591 0.43 -11.27 14.45
CA SER A 591 -0.24 -11.36 15.76
C SER A 591 0.66 -11.19 16.98
N SER A 592 1.99 -11.22 16.82
CA SER A 592 2.95 -10.86 17.88
C SER A 592 4.09 -10.00 17.32
N ALA A 593 4.77 -9.20 18.14
CA ALA A 593 5.73 -8.20 17.68
C ALA A 593 7.20 -8.66 17.71
N PRO A 594 8.02 -8.35 16.69
CA PRO A 594 9.45 -8.64 16.69
C PRO A 594 10.23 -7.65 17.55
N GLN A 595 11.56 -7.78 17.68
CA GLN A 595 12.36 -6.72 18.30
C GLN A 595 12.45 -5.50 17.37
N TYR A 596 12.67 -5.75 16.08
CA TYR A 596 12.75 -4.74 15.02
C TYR A 596 11.79 -5.10 13.89
N LEU A 597 10.91 -4.16 13.54
CA LEU A 597 10.01 -4.27 12.40
C LEU A 597 10.18 -3.07 11.47
N GLN A 598 10.48 -3.34 10.21
CA GLN A 598 10.37 -2.38 9.12
C GLN A 598 9.29 -2.86 8.15
N VAL A 599 8.25 -2.06 7.96
CA VAL A 599 7.20 -2.31 6.96
C VAL A 599 7.33 -1.25 5.88
N GLY A 600 7.52 -1.68 4.62
CA GLY A 600 7.54 -0.80 3.46
C GLY A 600 6.19 -0.11 3.22
N GLU A 601 6.16 0.78 2.24
CA GLU A 601 5.00 1.58 1.84
C GLU A 601 3.85 0.71 1.32
N PRO A 602 2.67 0.66 1.96
CA PRO A 602 1.55 -0.09 1.39
C PRO A 602 0.93 0.66 0.20
N GLY A 603 1.32 0.31 -1.04
CA GLY A 603 0.78 0.86 -2.30
C GLY A 603 -0.53 0.21 -2.81
N GLY A 604 -1.00 -0.86 -2.18
CA GLY A 604 -2.10 -1.69 -2.67
C GLY A 604 -3.51 -1.09 -2.61
N VAL A 605 -4.46 -1.75 -3.27
CA VAL A 605 -5.89 -1.35 -3.29
C VAL A 605 -6.75 -2.37 -2.56
N LEU A 606 -7.31 -2.01 -1.40
CA LEU A 606 -8.31 -2.84 -0.71
C LEU A 606 -9.73 -2.37 -1.08
N ARG A 607 -10.57 -3.26 -1.61
CA ARG A 607 -12.00 -2.98 -1.88
C ARG A 607 -12.90 -3.98 -1.17
N GLY A 608 -13.82 -3.50 -0.34
CA GLY A 608 -14.80 -4.35 0.33
C GLY A 608 -15.78 -3.60 1.21
N GLU A 609 -16.90 -4.20 1.63
CA GLU A 609 -17.79 -3.56 2.63
C GLU A 609 -17.02 -3.20 3.91
N ARG A 610 -16.10 -4.09 4.32
CA ARG A 610 -15.14 -3.87 5.41
C ARG A 610 -13.72 -4.07 4.91
N ALA A 611 -13.02 -2.96 4.67
CA ALA A 611 -11.59 -2.96 4.35
C ALA A 611 -10.81 -2.55 5.61
N LEU A 612 -10.05 -3.49 6.18
CA LEU A 612 -9.25 -3.24 7.37
C LEU A 612 -7.79 -3.62 7.11
N TYR A 613 -6.91 -2.64 7.34
CA TYR A 613 -5.46 -2.81 7.30
C TYR A 613 -4.93 -2.69 8.74
N SER A 614 -4.38 -3.78 9.27
CA SER A 614 -3.80 -3.84 10.62
C SER A 614 -2.35 -4.30 10.56
N VAL A 615 -1.40 -3.55 11.10
CA VAL A 615 0.01 -3.97 11.06
C VAL A 615 0.29 -5.00 12.17
N LEU A 616 0.04 -4.67 13.44
CA LEU A 616 0.29 -5.62 14.56
C LEU A 616 -0.78 -5.57 15.66
N SER A 617 -0.98 -6.70 16.33
CA SER A 617 -1.72 -6.76 17.60
C SER A 617 -0.86 -6.58 18.86
N SER A 618 0.47 -6.57 18.74
CA SER A 618 1.39 -6.20 19.83
C SER A 618 2.60 -5.43 19.29
N ALA A 619 3.23 -4.60 20.13
CA ALA A 619 4.27 -3.65 19.71
C ALA A 619 5.71 -4.17 19.83
N PRO A 620 6.59 -3.90 18.85
CA PRO A 620 8.02 -4.22 18.91
C PRO A 620 8.77 -3.22 19.79
N GLN A 621 10.09 -3.37 19.97
CA GLN A 621 10.89 -2.31 20.60
C GLN A 621 11.03 -1.11 19.65
N TYR A 622 11.30 -1.39 18.37
CA TYR A 622 11.44 -0.40 17.30
C TYR A 622 10.51 -0.76 16.14
N LEU A 623 9.66 0.20 15.74
CA LEU A 623 8.81 0.08 14.56
C LEU A 623 9.04 1.27 13.62
N GLN A 624 9.39 0.96 12.38
CA GLN A 624 9.36 1.91 11.27
C GLN A 624 8.30 1.44 10.26
N VAL A 625 7.28 2.27 10.03
CA VAL A 625 6.26 2.03 8.99
C VAL A 625 6.48 3.06 7.90
N GLY A 626 6.70 2.62 6.66
CA GLY A 626 6.79 3.48 5.48
C GLY A 626 5.48 4.23 5.19
N GLU A 627 5.51 5.09 4.18
CA GLU A 627 4.38 5.91 3.73
C GLU A 627 3.22 5.05 3.21
N PRO A 628 2.02 5.03 3.82
CA PRO A 628 0.91 4.29 3.24
C PRO A 628 0.30 5.02 2.04
N GLY A 629 0.71 4.64 0.82
CA GLY A 629 0.20 5.18 -0.46
C GLY A 629 -1.09 4.55 -1.01
N GLY A 630 -1.62 3.51 -0.36
CA GLY A 630 -2.69 2.66 -0.90
C GLY A 630 -4.09 3.29 -0.91
N VAL A 631 -5.03 2.63 -1.61
CA VAL A 631 -6.44 3.05 -1.70
C VAL A 631 -7.35 2.06 -0.98
N LEU A 632 -7.94 2.44 0.15
CA LEU A 632 -8.98 1.65 0.82
C LEU A 632 -10.37 2.14 0.39
N ARG A 633 -11.21 1.26 -0.18
CA ARG A 633 -12.62 1.57 -0.52
C ARG A 633 -13.57 0.60 0.16
N GLY A 634 -14.52 1.11 0.94
CA GLY A 634 -15.53 0.28 1.60
C GLY A 634 -16.51 1.06 2.45
N GLU A 635 -17.66 0.50 2.83
CA GLU A 635 -18.58 1.17 3.79
C GLU A 635 -17.85 1.53 5.09
N ARG A 636 -16.95 0.64 5.55
CA ARG A 636 -16.04 0.86 6.67
C ARG A 636 -14.60 0.64 6.23
N ALA A 637 -13.87 1.72 6.00
CA ALA A 637 -12.44 1.71 5.73
C ALA A 637 -11.70 2.06 7.03
N LEU A 638 -11.00 1.07 7.61
CA LEU A 638 -10.22 1.22 8.84
C LEU A 638 -8.75 0.98 8.54
N TYR A 639 -7.91 1.97 8.84
CA TYR A 639 -6.45 1.81 8.87
C TYR A 639 -5.98 1.93 10.33
N SER A 640 -5.45 0.83 10.88
CA SER A 640 -4.95 0.77 12.27
C SER A 640 -3.52 0.26 12.30
N VAL A 641 -2.55 1.02 12.82
CA VAL A 641 -1.15 0.55 12.84
C VAL A 641 -0.93 -0.46 13.97
N LEU A 642 -1.23 -0.11 15.23
CA LEU A 642 -1.03 -1.03 16.37
C LEU A 642 -2.13 -0.96 17.43
N SER A 643 -2.36 -2.09 18.12
CA SER A 643 -3.14 -2.13 19.36
C SER A 643 -2.32 -1.93 20.64
N SER A 644 -0.99 -2.04 20.60
CA SER A 644 -0.10 -1.63 21.69
C SER A 644 1.12 -0.88 21.18
N ALA A 645 1.74 -0.03 22.01
CA ALA A 645 2.80 0.90 21.61
C ALA A 645 4.23 0.37 21.81
N PRO A 646 5.16 0.62 20.85
CA PRO A 646 6.57 0.27 20.97
C PRO A 646 7.32 1.27 21.87
N GLN A 647 8.63 1.09 22.10
CA GLN A 647 9.43 2.15 22.74
C GLN A 647 9.63 3.33 21.78
N TYR A 648 9.93 3.02 20.51
CA TYR A 648 10.15 3.98 19.44
C TYR A 648 9.26 3.63 18.24
N LEU A 649 8.45 4.60 17.80
CA LEU A 649 7.64 4.49 16.59
C LEU A 649 7.94 5.64 15.64
N GLN A 650 8.32 5.30 14.41
CA GLN A 650 8.34 6.23 13.29
C GLN A 650 7.32 5.77 12.25
N VAL A 651 6.34 6.62 11.95
CA VAL A 651 5.35 6.40 10.88
C VAL A 651 5.65 7.41 9.78
N GLY A 652 5.90 6.95 8.56
CA GLY A 652 6.05 7.79 7.37
C GLY A 652 4.77 8.56 7.03
N GLU A 653 4.84 9.40 6.00
CA GLU A 653 3.75 10.23 5.50
C GLU A 653 2.59 9.38 4.97
N PRO A 654 1.37 9.41 5.56
CA PRO A 654 0.27 8.68 4.96
C PRO A 654 -0.31 9.39 3.73
N GLY A 655 0.12 8.98 2.53
CA GLY A 655 -0.34 9.50 1.23
C GLY A 655 -1.62 8.88 0.65
N GLY A 656 -2.19 7.86 1.29
CA GLY A 656 -3.27 7.03 0.74
C GLY A 656 -4.65 7.68 0.65
N VAL A 657 -5.57 7.02 -0.08
CA VAL A 657 -6.97 7.47 -0.24
C VAL A 657 -7.93 6.51 0.46
N LEU A 658 -8.57 6.93 1.55
CA LEU A 658 -9.65 6.17 2.20
C LEU A 658 -11.01 6.67 1.69
N ARG A 659 -11.86 5.80 1.14
CA ARG A 659 -13.24 6.13 0.74
C ARG A 659 -14.24 5.19 1.40
N GLY A 660 -15.21 5.73 2.13
CA GLY A 660 -16.25 4.94 2.78
C GLY A 660 -17.25 5.76 3.56
N GLU A 661 -18.41 5.21 3.93
CA GLU A 661 -19.35 5.92 4.85
C GLU A 661 -18.64 6.28 6.16
N ARG A 662 -17.78 5.39 6.67
CA ARG A 662 -16.89 5.60 7.81
C ARG A 662 -15.44 5.35 7.40
N ALA A 663 -14.69 6.43 7.18
CA ALA A 663 -13.25 6.38 6.96
C ALA A 663 -12.54 6.78 8.26
N LEU A 664 -11.89 5.80 8.91
CA LEU A 664 -11.14 6.01 10.14
C LEU A 664 -9.67 5.67 9.91
N TYR A 665 -8.81 6.63 10.24
CA TYR A 665 -7.36 6.42 10.30
C TYR A 665 -6.95 6.57 11.77
N SER A 666 -6.47 5.48 12.38
CA SER A 666 -6.01 5.44 13.78
C SER A 666 -4.59 4.90 13.87
N VAL A 667 -3.63 5.65 14.41
CA VAL A 667 -2.24 5.14 14.49
C VAL A 667 -2.09 4.15 15.64
N LEU A 668 -2.41 4.52 16.89
CA LEU A 668 -2.28 3.61 18.04
C LEU A 668 -3.41 3.72 19.06
N SER A 669 -3.70 2.61 19.75
CA SER A 669 -4.53 2.62 20.97
C SER A 669 -3.75 2.79 22.28
N SER A 670 -2.42 2.66 22.28
CA SER A 670 -1.57 3.06 23.42
C SER A 670 -0.31 3.79 22.96
N ALA A 671 0.32 4.58 23.84
CA ALA A 671 1.40 5.51 23.49
C ALA A 671 2.82 4.95 23.70
N PRO A 672 3.76 5.18 22.77
CA PRO A 672 5.17 4.81 22.92
C PRO A 672 5.92 5.79 23.83
N GLN A 673 7.21 5.59 24.09
CA GLN A 673 8.02 6.65 24.74
C GLN A 673 8.28 7.80 23.76
N TYR A 674 8.62 7.46 22.52
CA TYR A 674 8.89 8.40 21.43
C TYR A 674 8.04 8.05 20.21
N LEU A 675 7.28 9.04 19.72
CA LEU A 675 6.50 8.92 18.49
C LEU A 675 6.86 10.06 17.53
N GLN A 676 7.28 9.70 16.32
CA GLN A 676 7.37 10.60 15.18
C GLN A 676 6.37 10.15 14.11
N VAL A 677 5.42 11.01 13.77
CA VAL A 677 4.47 10.78 12.66
C VAL A 677 4.82 11.78 11.56
N GLY A 678 5.10 11.30 10.35
CA GLY A 678 5.31 12.13 9.17
C GLY A 678 4.07 12.91 8.77
N GLU A 679 4.19 13.73 7.73
CA GLU A 679 3.13 14.57 7.18
C GLU A 679 1.96 13.74 6.62
N PRO A 680 0.73 13.80 7.17
CA PRO A 680 -0.38 13.09 6.56
C PRO A 680 -0.89 13.79 5.29
N GLY A 681 -0.44 13.34 4.12
CA GLY A 681 -0.85 13.84 2.79
C GLY A 681 -2.13 13.22 2.18
N GLY A 682 -2.74 12.24 2.85
CA GLY A 682 -3.82 11.42 2.28
C GLY A 682 -5.19 12.10 2.11
N VAL A 683 -6.09 11.46 1.36
CA VAL A 683 -7.46 11.92 1.13
C VAL A 683 -8.46 10.99 1.81
N LEU A 684 -9.13 11.44 2.88
CA LEU A 684 -10.25 10.71 3.50
C LEU A 684 -11.58 11.24 2.94
N ARG A 685 -12.42 10.38 2.34
CA ARG A 685 -13.77 10.72 1.90
C ARG A 685 -14.82 9.82 2.54
N GLY A 686 -15.80 10.39 3.22
CA GLY A 686 -16.88 9.63 3.83
C GLY A 686 -17.89 10.46 4.59
N GLU A 687 -19.08 9.97 4.90
CA GLU A 687 -20.03 10.70 5.77
C GLU A 687 -19.37 11.07 7.12
N ARG A 688 -18.56 10.15 7.66
CA ARG A 688 -17.71 10.37 8.83
C ARG A 688 -16.25 10.07 8.49
N ALA A 689 -15.48 11.13 8.25
CA ALA A 689 -14.03 11.06 8.07
C ALA A 689 -13.37 11.49 9.38
N LEU A 690 -12.72 10.55 10.08
CA LEU A 690 -12.03 10.83 11.34
C LEU A 690 -10.58 10.37 11.26
N TYR A 691 -9.68 11.30 11.53
CA TYR A 691 -8.24 11.05 11.65
C TYR A 691 -7.86 11.22 13.13
N SER A 692 -7.41 10.13 13.77
CA SER A 692 -6.98 10.12 15.17
C SER A 692 -5.56 9.57 15.29
N VAL A 693 -4.62 10.29 15.89
CA VAL A 693 -3.24 9.76 16.03
C VAL A 693 -3.17 8.79 17.20
N LEU A 694 -3.54 9.19 18.42
CA LEU A 694 -3.47 8.30 19.60
C LEU A 694 -4.64 8.45 20.58
N SER A 695 -4.98 7.36 21.26
CA SER A 695 -5.85 7.39 22.45
C SER A 695 -5.11 7.58 23.78
N SER A 696 -3.78 7.42 23.83
CA SER A 696 -2.96 7.82 24.99
C SER A 696 -1.66 8.50 24.56
N ALA A 697 -1.07 9.33 25.43
CA ALA A 697 0.05 10.20 25.10
C ALA A 697 1.45 9.62 25.40
N PRO A 698 2.43 9.80 24.49
CA PRO A 698 3.82 9.40 24.70
C PRO A 698 4.57 10.38 25.62
N GLN A 699 5.85 10.16 25.93
CA GLN A 699 6.65 11.20 26.59
C GLN A 699 6.98 12.33 25.61
N TYR A 700 7.36 11.96 24.38
CA TYR A 700 7.69 12.88 23.30
C TYR A 700 6.86 12.54 22.05
N LEU A 701 6.14 13.53 21.52
CA LEU A 701 5.41 13.41 20.26
C LEU A 701 5.82 14.53 19.31
N GLN A 702 6.27 14.13 18.12
CA GLN A 702 6.41 15.02 16.96
C GLN A 702 5.45 14.56 15.87
N VAL A 703 4.52 15.44 15.48
CA VAL A 703 3.61 15.21 14.35
C VAL A 703 4.01 16.18 13.24
N GLY A 704 4.33 15.68 12.06
CA GLY A 704 4.60 16.48 10.86
C GLY A 704 3.38 17.28 10.42
N GLU A 705 3.56 18.09 9.37
CA GLU A 705 2.53 18.96 8.78
C GLU A 705 1.36 18.14 8.20
N PRO A 706 0.12 18.23 8.71
CA PRO A 706 -0.98 17.52 8.07
C PRO A 706 -1.45 18.20 6.78
N GLY A 707 -0.97 17.72 5.62
CA GLY A 707 -1.32 18.20 4.27
C GLY A 707 -2.58 17.60 3.62
N GLY A 708 -3.26 16.65 4.28
CA GLY A 708 -4.34 15.85 3.69
C GLY A 708 -5.67 16.55 3.46
N VAL A 709 -6.56 15.91 2.69
CA VAL A 709 -7.93 16.40 2.41
C VAL A 709 -8.97 15.49 3.07
N LEU A 710 -9.66 15.98 4.10
CA LEU A 710 -10.81 15.28 4.70
C LEU A 710 -12.11 15.83 4.08
N ARG A 711 -12.95 14.97 3.48
CA ARG A 711 -14.28 15.34 2.97
C ARG A 711 -15.35 14.46 3.58
N GLY A 712 -16.35 15.06 4.23
CA GLY A 712 -17.47 14.32 4.82
C GLY A 712 -18.50 15.19 5.51
N GLU A 713 -19.70 14.70 5.80
CA GLU A 713 -20.65 15.47 6.63
C GLU A 713 -20.03 15.86 7.99
N ARG A 714 -19.25 14.93 8.57
CA ARG A 714 -18.44 15.16 9.77
C ARG A 714 -16.97 14.84 9.48
N ALA A 715 -16.17 15.88 9.27
CA ALA A 715 -14.73 15.78 9.14
C ALA A 715 -14.08 16.17 10.49
N LEU A 716 -13.52 15.18 11.19
CA LEU A 716 -12.85 15.36 12.49
C LEU A 716 -11.36 15.04 12.34
N TYR A 717 -10.51 15.99 12.70
CA TYR A 717 -9.08 15.75 12.88
C TYR A 717 -8.73 15.92 14.37
N SER A 718 -8.33 14.84 15.03
CA SER A 718 -7.97 14.83 16.46
C SER A 718 -6.57 14.25 16.65
N VAL A 719 -5.63 14.99 17.26
CA VAL A 719 -4.27 14.43 17.45
C VAL A 719 -4.24 13.47 18.63
N LEU A 720 -4.62 13.89 19.85
CA LEU A 720 -4.61 13.02 21.03
C LEU A 720 -5.81 13.20 21.97
N SER A 721 -6.19 12.12 22.65
CA SER A 721 -7.10 12.20 23.80
C SER A 721 -6.41 12.38 25.17
N SER A 722 -5.08 12.20 25.27
CA SER A 722 -4.31 12.60 26.45
C SER A 722 -2.97 13.25 26.06
N ALA A 723 -2.39 14.04 26.97
CA ALA A 723 -1.25 14.91 26.67
C ALA A 723 0.13 14.32 27.01
N PRO A 724 1.14 14.47 26.13
CA PRO A 724 2.51 14.04 26.38
C PRO A 724 3.25 15.02 27.31
N GLN A 725 4.51 14.76 27.66
CA GLN A 725 5.31 15.80 28.35
C GLN A 725 5.70 16.91 27.36
N TYR A 726 6.11 16.52 26.15
CA TYR A 726 6.51 17.40 25.06
C TYR A 726 5.72 17.07 23.79
N LEU A 727 5.04 18.06 23.22
CA LEU A 727 4.35 17.94 21.94
C LEU A 727 4.82 19.03 20.98
N GLN A 728 5.30 18.61 19.81
CA GLN A 728 5.50 19.47 18.66
C GLN A 728 4.56 19.03 17.54
N VAL A 729 3.66 19.91 17.10
CA VAL A 729 2.79 19.69 15.95
C VAL A 729 3.25 20.64 14.85
N GLY A 730 3.60 20.11 13.68
CA GLY A 730 3.92 20.90 12.48
C GLY A 730 2.73 21.71 11.98
N GLU A 731 2.96 22.49 10.92
CA GLU A 731 1.97 23.37 10.29
C GLU A 731 0.80 22.56 9.68
N PRO A 732 -0.45 22.68 10.14
CA PRO A 732 -1.54 21.99 9.48
C PRO A 732 -1.95 22.66 8.17
N GLY A 733 -1.45 22.14 7.03
CA GLY A 733 -1.75 22.60 5.66
C GLY A 733 -3.00 22.01 4.99
N GLY A 734 -3.72 21.10 5.65
CA GLY A 734 -4.79 20.30 5.04
C GLY A 734 -6.11 21.03 4.76
N VAL A 735 -6.98 20.39 3.97
CA VAL A 735 -8.33 20.90 3.64
C VAL A 735 -9.41 20.01 4.27
N LEU A 736 -10.13 20.53 5.27
CA LEU A 736 -11.32 19.87 5.82
C LEU A 736 -12.58 20.43 5.15
N ARG A 737 -13.41 19.58 4.53
CA ARG A 737 -14.72 19.97 3.97
C ARG A 737 -15.84 19.13 4.56
N GLY A 738 -16.84 19.75 5.16
CA GLY A 738 -18.00 19.05 5.71
C GLY A 738 -19.00 19.95 6.39
N GLU A 739 -20.24 19.52 6.60
CA GLU A 739 -21.21 20.29 7.40
C GLU A 739 -20.63 20.66 8.78
N ARG A 740 -19.89 19.73 9.40
CA ARG A 740 -19.11 19.94 10.62
C ARG A 740 -17.64 19.59 10.38
N ALA A 741 -16.83 20.62 10.17
CA ALA A 741 -15.37 20.49 10.10
C ALA A 741 -14.77 20.91 11.45
N LEU A 742 -14.24 19.94 12.20
CA LEU A 742 -13.59 20.17 13.49
C LEU A 742 -12.13 19.76 13.41
N TYR A 743 -11.25 20.68 13.79
CA TYR A 743 -9.84 20.42 14.02
C TYR A 743 -9.56 20.61 15.52
N SER A 744 -9.17 19.54 16.22
CA SER A 744 -8.85 19.55 17.65
C SER A 744 -7.47 18.96 17.90
N VAL A 745 -6.53 19.68 18.52
CA VAL A 745 -5.20 19.11 18.76
C VAL A 745 -5.22 18.18 19.97
N LEU A 746 -5.64 18.63 21.17
CA LEU A 746 -5.69 17.77 22.36
C LEU A 746 -6.92 18.00 23.24
N SER A 747 -7.34 16.93 23.93
CA SER A 747 -8.29 17.04 25.05
C SER A 747 -7.65 17.23 26.44
N SER A 748 -6.34 17.01 26.58
CA SER A 748 -5.59 17.41 27.78
C SER A 748 -4.23 18.04 27.44
N ALA A 749 -3.67 18.82 28.36
CA ALA A 749 -2.50 19.67 28.11
C ALA A 749 -1.14 19.05 28.50
N PRO A 750 -0.10 19.17 27.64
CA PRO A 750 1.25 18.73 27.95
C PRO A 750 1.98 19.71 28.88
N GLN A 751 3.23 19.44 29.28
CA GLN A 751 4.03 20.47 29.97
C GLN A 751 4.46 21.56 28.98
N TYR A 752 4.92 21.14 27.79
CA TYR A 752 5.36 22.00 26.71
C TYR A 752 4.61 21.65 25.42
N LEU A 753 3.98 22.66 24.81
CA LEU A 753 3.33 22.53 23.51
C LEU A 753 3.84 23.60 22.55
N GLN A 754 4.35 23.15 21.41
CA GLN A 754 4.61 23.99 20.25
C GLN A 754 3.70 23.54 19.10
N VAL A 755 2.84 24.44 18.63
CA VAL A 755 1.99 24.22 17.45
C VAL A 755 2.51 25.14 16.35
N GLY A 756 2.89 24.59 15.20
CA GLY A 756 3.27 25.35 14.01
C GLY A 756 2.12 26.19 13.45
N GLU A 757 2.40 26.95 12.40
CA GLU A 757 1.45 27.83 11.71
C GLU A 757 0.29 27.04 11.08
N PRO A 758 -0.98 27.19 11.50
CA PRO A 758 -2.06 26.51 10.81
C PRO A 758 -2.41 27.17 9.48
N GLY A 759 -1.91 26.63 8.36
CA GLY A 759 -2.16 27.08 6.99
C GLY A 759 -3.40 26.50 6.29
N GLY A 760 -4.13 25.59 6.93
CA GLY A 760 -5.20 24.79 6.31
C GLY A 760 -6.50 25.54 5.96
N VAL A 761 -7.36 24.89 5.17
CA VAL A 761 -8.68 25.41 4.76
C VAL A 761 -9.80 24.57 5.37
N LEU A 762 -10.55 25.11 6.34
CA LEU A 762 -11.78 24.47 6.85
C LEU A 762 -13.00 25.05 6.14
N ARG A 763 -13.83 24.21 5.50
CA ARG A 763 -15.11 24.62 4.87
C ARG A 763 -16.26 23.80 5.43
N GLY A 764 -17.28 24.46 5.99
CA GLY A 764 -18.45 23.78 6.52
C GLY A 764 -19.50 24.71 7.10
N GLU A 765 -20.74 24.27 7.34
CA GLU A 765 -21.72 25.09 8.07
C GLU A 765 -21.16 25.49 9.46
N ARG A 766 -20.46 24.55 10.11
CA ARG A 766 -19.72 24.77 11.35
C ARG A 766 -18.26 24.38 11.15
N ALA A 767 -17.41 25.40 10.97
CA ALA A 767 -15.95 25.24 10.91
C ALA A 767 -15.38 25.70 12.27
N LEU A 768 -14.86 24.76 13.06
CA LEU A 768 -14.29 25.07 14.37
C LEU A 768 -12.87 24.52 14.47
N TYR A 769 -11.95 25.42 14.79
CA TYR A 769 -10.56 25.11 15.07
C TYR A 769 -10.30 25.34 16.57
N SER A 770 -9.98 24.27 17.30
CA SER A 770 -9.69 24.30 18.73
C SER A 770 -8.31 23.70 19.01
N VAL A 771 -7.40 24.41 19.68
CA VAL A 771 -6.09 23.82 19.99
C VAL A 771 -6.18 22.90 21.21
N LEU A 772 -6.64 23.39 22.37
CA LEU A 772 -6.74 22.56 23.58
C LEU A 772 -8.00 22.81 24.41
N SER A 773 -8.46 21.76 25.10
CA SER A 773 -9.45 21.90 26.19
C SER A 773 -8.85 22.08 27.59
N SER A 774 -7.55 21.84 27.79
CA SER A 774 -6.84 22.25 29.01
C SER A 774 -5.45 22.83 28.71
N ALA A 775 -4.89 23.62 29.64
CA ALA A 775 -3.71 24.45 29.40
C ALA A 775 -2.39 23.83 29.84
N PRO A 776 -1.31 23.92 29.03
CA PRO A 776 0.02 23.45 29.39
C PRO A 776 0.73 24.44 30.33
N GLN A 777 1.95 24.16 30.78
CA GLN A 777 2.74 25.18 31.48
C GLN A 777 3.25 26.25 30.49
N TYR A 778 3.73 25.79 29.33
CA TYR A 778 4.23 26.64 28.25
C TYR A 778 3.52 26.28 26.94
N LEU A 779 2.94 27.30 26.30
CA LEU A 779 2.32 27.17 24.98
C LEU A 779 2.89 28.21 24.02
N GLN A 780 3.43 27.73 22.90
CA GLN A 780 3.75 28.56 21.74
C GLN A 780 2.87 28.11 20.57
N VAL A 781 2.04 29.02 20.06
CA VAL A 781 1.24 28.80 18.85
C VAL A 781 1.81 29.70 17.76
N GLY A 782 2.22 29.12 16.63
CA GLY A 782 2.66 29.86 15.44
C GLY A 782 1.55 30.71 14.84
N GLU A 783 1.87 31.43 13.78
CA GLU A 783 0.95 32.33 13.05
C GLU A 783 -0.20 31.55 12.39
N PRO A 784 -1.48 31.73 12.78
CA PRO A 784 -2.55 31.05 12.07
C PRO A 784 -2.88 31.71 10.74
N GLY A 785 -2.35 31.14 9.64
CA GLY A 785 -2.55 31.58 8.24
C GLY A 785 -3.78 31.00 7.52
N GLY A 786 -4.54 30.10 8.14
CA GLY A 786 -5.59 29.31 7.50
C GLY A 786 -6.86 30.07 7.09
N VAL A 787 -7.70 29.43 6.26
CA VAL A 787 -8.99 29.98 5.81
C VAL A 787 -10.14 29.17 6.39
N LEU A 788 -10.91 29.73 7.32
CA LEU A 788 -12.16 29.13 7.81
C LEU A 788 -13.35 29.71 7.03
N ARG A 789 -14.18 28.88 6.39
CA ARG A 789 -15.43 29.29 5.73
C ARG A 789 -16.61 28.50 6.26
N GLY A 790 -17.64 29.19 6.75
CA GLY A 790 -18.86 28.55 7.23
C GLY A 790 -19.88 29.50 7.80
N GLU A 791 -21.14 29.09 7.98
CA GLU A 791 -22.13 29.94 8.69
C GLU A 791 -21.61 30.34 10.08
N ARG A 792 -20.94 29.40 10.77
CA ARG A 792 -20.24 29.62 12.03
C ARG A 792 -18.77 29.23 11.89
N ALA A 793 -17.90 30.21 11.71
CA ALA A 793 -16.46 30.05 11.72
C ALA A 793 -15.92 30.46 13.09
N LEU A 794 -15.50 29.48 13.89
CA LEU A 794 -14.97 29.68 15.24
C LEU A 794 -13.49 29.27 15.28
N TYR A 795 -12.63 30.18 15.71
CA TYR A 795 -11.24 29.88 16.03
C TYR A 795 -11.04 30.12 17.52
N SER A 796 -10.75 29.05 18.28
CA SER A 796 -10.52 29.10 19.73
C SER A 796 -9.18 28.47 20.08
N VAL A 797 -8.26 29.19 20.72
CA VAL A 797 -6.96 28.57 21.08
C VAL A 797 -7.11 27.68 22.31
N LEU A 798 -7.60 28.20 23.45
CA LEU A 798 -7.74 27.39 24.67
C LEU A 798 -9.04 27.67 25.45
N SER A 799 -9.54 26.63 26.13
CA SER A 799 -10.56 26.80 27.18
C SER A 799 -10.01 27.00 28.60
N SER A 800 -8.71 26.76 28.83
CA SER A 800 -8.04 27.17 30.08
C SER A 800 -6.64 27.72 29.81
N ALA A 801 -6.12 28.55 30.73
CA ALA A 801 -4.89 29.32 30.53
C ALA A 801 -3.61 28.66 31.04
N PRO A 802 -2.49 28.70 30.27
CA PRO A 802 -1.18 28.21 30.69
C PRO A 802 -0.50 29.20 31.64
N GLN A 803 0.70 28.91 32.14
CA GLN A 803 1.48 29.93 32.86
C GLN A 803 2.04 30.98 31.88
N TYR A 804 2.57 30.51 30.76
CA TYR A 804 3.13 31.32 29.69
C TYR A 804 2.47 30.98 28.36
N LEU A 805 1.92 31.99 27.68
CA LEU A 805 1.35 31.85 26.35
C LEU A 805 1.98 32.87 25.40
N GLN A 806 2.55 32.37 24.31
CA GLN A 806 2.92 33.17 23.14
C GLN A 806 2.08 32.72 21.95
N VAL A 807 1.28 33.63 21.39
CA VAL A 807 0.52 33.41 20.16
C VAL A 807 1.15 34.28 19.07
N GLY A 808 1.58 33.69 17.97
CA GLY A 808 2.08 34.40 16.79
C GLY A 808 0.99 35.27 16.14
N GLU A 809 1.36 35.97 15.07
CA GLU A 809 0.49 36.86 14.30
C GLU A 809 -0.65 36.10 13.62
N PRO A 810 -1.94 36.30 13.96
CA PRO A 810 -3.00 35.61 13.23
C PRO A 810 -3.26 36.26 11.87
N GLY A 811 -2.72 35.66 10.80
CA GLY A 811 -2.89 36.08 9.39
C GLY A 811 -4.10 35.51 8.64
N GLY A 812 -4.90 34.65 9.27
CA GLY A 812 -5.95 33.86 8.61
C GLY A 812 -7.19 34.63 8.15
N VAL A 813 -8.00 34.00 7.29
CA VAL A 813 -9.26 34.56 6.78
C VAL A 813 -10.45 33.77 7.33
N LEU A 814 -11.24 34.37 8.23
CA LEU A 814 -12.52 33.79 8.67
C LEU A 814 -13.68 34.39 7.85
N ARG A 815 -14.48 33.56 7.19
CA ARG A 815 -15.71 33.99 6.47
C ARG A 815 -16.92 33.23 6.97
N GLY A 816 -17.95 33.94 7.43
CA GLY A 816 -19.19 33.32 7.89
C GLY A 816 -20.24 34.29 8.37
N GLU A 817 -21.49 33.90 8.53
CA GLU A 817 -22.49 34.77 9.19
C GLU A 817 -22.02 35.19 10.60
N ARG A 818 -21.39 34.25 11.32
CA ARG A 818 -20.72 34.48 12.61
C ARG A 818 -19.26 34.05 12.50
N ALA A 819 -18.37 35.02 12.37
CA ALA A 819 -16.93 34.81 12.42
C ALA A 819 -16.42 35.28 13.78
N LEU A 820 -16.01 34.33 14.63
CA LEU A 820 -15.50 34.63 15.97
C LEU A 820 -14.10 34.07 16.13
N TYR A 821 -13.18 34.94 16.52
CA TYR A 821 -11.81 34.61 16.89
C TYR A 821 -11.66 34.88 18.40
N SER A 822 -11.43 33.83 19.18
CA SER A 822 -11.22 33.90 20.63
C SER A 822 -9.89 33.26 21.01
N VAL A 823 -9.00 33.98 21.71
CA VAL A 823 -7.73 33.36 22.12
C VAL A 823 -7.94 32.49 23.36
N LEU A 824 -8.46 33.04 24.47
CA LEU A 824 -8.68 32.25 25.69
C LEU A 824 -9.99 32.56 26.43
N SER A 825 -10.54 31.55 27.10
CA SER A 825 -11.59 31.75 28.11
C SER A 825 -11.09 31.94 29.56
N SER A 826 -9.81 31.68 29.84
CA SER A 826 -9.18 32.08 31.11
C SER A 826 -7.75 32.61 30.90
N ALA A 827 -7.22 33.36 31.86
CA ALA A 827 -6.00 34.15 31.68
C ALA A 827 -4.71 33.50 32.23
N PRO A 828 -3.60 33.55 31.47
CA PRO A 828 -2.30 33.05 31.93
C PRO A 828 -1.64 34.04 32.89
N GLN A 829 -0.45 33.73 33.43
CA GLN A 829 0.33 34.75 34.16
C GLN A 829 0.93 35.76 33.18
N TYR A 830 1.48 35.26 32.07
CA TYR A 830 2.09 36.05 31.01
C TYR A 830 1.45 35.69 29.67
N LEU A 831 0.95 36.71 28.96
CA LEU A 831 0.42 36.57 27.61
C LEU A 831 1.10 37.56 26.67
N GLN A 832 1.69 37.04 25.60
CA GLN A 832 2.11 37.81 24.44
C GLN A 832 1.30 37.35 23.23
N VAL A 833 0.53 38.27 22.63
CA VAL A 833 -0.19 38.04 21.38
C VAL A 833 0.49 38.89 20.31
N GLY A 834 0.96 38.28 19.22
CA GLY A 834 1.50 38.98 18.06
C GLY A 834 0.46 39.86 17.35
N GLU A 835 0.87 40.54 16.29
CA GLU A 835 0.03 41.42 15.48
C GLU A 835 -1.09 40.66 14.77
N PRO A 836 -2.38 40.89 15.07
CA PRO A 836 -3.44 40.22 14.32
C PRO A 836 -3.65 40.83 12.93
N GLY A 837 -3.07 40.21 11.89
CA GLY A 837 -3.18 40.62 10.48
C GLY A 837 -4.38 40.05 9.69
N GLY A 838 -5.21 39.21 10.30
CA GLY A 838 -6.25 38.43 9.61
C GLY A 838 -7.46 39.22 9.10
N VAL A 839 -8.26 38.59 8.24
CA VAL A 839 -9.49 39.16 7.67
C VAL A 839 -10.71 38.41 8.19
N LEU A 840 -11.53 39.02 9.06
CA LEU A 840 -12.83 38.48 9.46
C LEU A 840 -13.94 39.08 8.60
N ARG A 841 -14.74 38.26 7.91
CA ARG A 841 -15.92 38.69 7.15
C ARG A 841 -17.17 37.96 7.62
N GLY A 842 -18.18 38.70 8.05
CA GLY A 842 -19.46 38.12 8.47
C GLY A 842 -20.47 39.11 8.94
N GLU A 843 -21.75 38.77 9.03
CA GLU A 843 -22.77 39.66 9.64
C GLU A 843 -22.35 40.08 11.06
N ARG A 844 -21.76 39.13 11.81
CA ARG A 844 -21.14 39.36 13.12
C ARG A 844 -19.68 38.91 13.09
N ALA A 845 -18.77 39.87 12.94
CA ALA A 845 -17.33 39.65 13.04
C ALA A 845 -16.86 40.08 14.44
N LEU A 846 -16.46 39.11 15.26
CA LEU A 846 -16.05 39.32 16.65
C LEU A 846 -14.61 38.84 16.84
N TYR A 847 -13.74 39.74 17.28
CA TYR A 847 -12.39 39.42 17.71
C TYR A 847 -12.27 39.70 19.21
N SER A 848 -12.08 38.64 20.02
CA SER A 848 -11.96 38.72 21.47
C SER A 848 -10.66 38.08 21.94
N VAL A 849 -9.76 38.80 22.61
CA VAL A 849 -8.50 38.18 23.08
C VAL A 849 -8.76 37.34 24.32
N LEU A 850 -9.30 37.89 25.41
CA LEU A 850 -9.58 37.13 26.64
C LEU A 850 -10.91 37.48 27.32
N SER A 851 -11.49 36.48 28.00
CA SER A 851 -12.57 36.72 28.96
C SER A 851 -12.12 36.94 30.42
N SER A 852 -10.86 36.68 30.75
CA SER A 852 -10.26 37.10 32.02
C SER A 852 -8.82 37.60 31.84
N ALA A 853 -8.29 38.35 32.81
CA ALA A 853 -7.04 39.09 32.65
C ALA A 853 -5.80 38.42 33.26
N PRO A 854 -4.65 38.44 32.55
CA PRO A 854 -3.39 37.92 33.06
C PRO A 854 -2.73 38.91 34.02
N GLN A 855 -1.58 38.58 34.62
CA GLN A 855 -0.80 39.59 35.36
C GLN A 855 -0.15 40.58 34.38
N TYR A 856 0.43 40.05 33.30
CA TYR A 856 1.10 40.80 32.25
C TYR A 856 0.49 40.44 30.89
N LEU A 857 0.03 41.45 30.15
CA LEU A 857 -0.46 41.31 28.79
C LEU A 857 0.27 42.28 27.85
N GLN A 858 0.87 41.72 26.81
CA GLN A 858 1.35 42.47 25.66
C GLN A 858 0.57 42.01 24.42
N VAL A 859 -0.16 42.93 23.79
CA VAL A 859 -0.85 42.70 22.52
C VAL A 859 -0.14 43.53 21.46
N GLY A 860 0.36 42.89 20.39
CA GLY A 860 0.93 43.56 19.23
C GLY A 860 -0.07 44.44 18.50
N GLU A 861 0.38 45.10 17.43
CA GLU A 861 -0.41 46.00 16.59
C GLU A 861 -1.53 45.25 15.84
N PRO A 862 -2.83 45.51 16.10
CA PRO A 862 -3.87 44.85 15.32
C PRO A 862 -4.01 45.46 13.93
N GLY A 863 -3.41 44.82 12.91
CA GLY A 863 -3.45 45.20 11.49
C GLY A 863 -4.63 44.64 10.66
N GLY A 864 -5.48 43.80 11.25
CA GLY A 864 -6.50 43.03 10.54
C GLY A 864 -7.68 43.83 9.99
N VAL A 865 -8.47 43.20 9.11
CA VAL A 865 -9.68 43.78 8.51
C VAL A 865 -10.92 43.05 9.00
N LEU A 866 -11.76 43.70 9.82
CA LEU A 866 -13.08 43.18 10.20
C LEU A 866 -14.16 43.80 9.30
N ARG A 867 -14.95 42.98 8.60
CA ARG A 867 -16.10 43.43 7.78
C ARG A 867 -17.37 42.73 8.21
N GLY A 868 -18.40 43.47 8.59
CA GLY A 868 -19.69 42.91 8.98
C GLY A 868 -20.73 43.94 9.37
N GLU A 869 -22.00 43.60 9.46
CA GLU A 869 -23.00 44.52 10.03
C GLU A 869 -22.61 44.95 11.46
N ARG A 870 -22.06 44.01 12.23
CA ARG A 870 -21.48 44.24 13.55
C ARG A 870 -20.03 43.76 13.58
N ALA A 871 -19.09 44.70 13.47
CA ALA A 871 -17.66 44.45 13.62
C ALA A 871 -17.23 44.90 15.03
N LEU A 872 -16.92 43.94 15.90
CA LEU A 872 -16.50 44.19 17.29
C LEU A 872 -15.10 43.66 17.52
N TYR A 873 -14.22 44.54 17.97
CA TYR A 873 -12.89 44.20 18.46
C TYR A 873 -12.83 44.49 19.96
N SER A 874 -12.68 43.46 20.78
CA SER A 874 -12.56 43.55 22.25
C SER A 874 -11.27 42.90 22.73
N VAL A 875 -10.41 43.60 23.46
CA VAL A 875 -9.19 42.97 23.99
C VAL A 875 -9.51 42.15 25.23
N LEU A 876 -10.08 42.74 26.29
CA LEU A 876 -10.41 42.01 27.52
C LEU A 876 -11.75 42.38 28.15
N SER A 877 -12.37 41.42 28.84
CA SER A 877 -13.49 41.68 29.75
C SER A 877 -13.08 41.89 31.22
N SER A 878 -11.82 41.67 31.60
CA SER A 878 -11.28 42.10 32.89
C SER A 878 -9.86 42.65 32.78
N ALA A 879 -9.35 43.30 33.82
CA ALA A 879 -8.11 44.08 33.79
C ALA A 879 -6.86 43.34 34.32
N PRO A 880 -5.72 43.38 33.62
CA PRO A 880 -4.45 42.84 34.12
C PRO A 880 -3.78 43.82 35.10
N GLN A 881 -2.64 43.47 35.70
CA GLN A 881 -1.85 44.46 36.45
C GLN A 881 -1.15 45.42 35.48
N TYR A 882 -0.56 44.87 34.42
CA TYR A 882 0.15 45.59 33.36
C TYR A 882 -0.43 45.23 32.00
N LEU A 883 -0.86 46.24 31.25
CA LEU A 883 -1.29 46.09 29.86
C LEU A 883 -0.50 47.02 28.95
N GLN A 884 0.13 46.44 27.93
CA GLN A 884 0.65 47.16 26.78
C GLN A 884 -0.12 46.70 25.53
N VAL A 885 -0.80 47.63 24.87
CA VAL A 885 -1.46 47.39 23.58
C VAL A 885 -0.70 48.20 22.53
N GLY A 886 -0.19 47.53 21.50
CA GLY A 886 0.44 48.17 20.34
C GLY A 886 -0.55 49.06 19.55
N GLU A 887 -0.05 49.70 18.51
CA GLU A 887 -0.80 50.60 17.63
C GLU A 887 -1.91 49.85 16.86
N PRO A 888 -3.21 50.14 17.07
CA PRO A 888 -4.22 49.50 16.25
C PRO A 888 -4.30 50.08 14.84
N GLY A 889 -3.67 49.42 13.87
CA GLY A 889 -3.66 49.79 12.43
C GLY A 889 -4.81 49.25 11.57
N GLY A 890 -5.68 48.41 12.13
CA GLY A 890 -6.70 47.65 11.39
C GLY A 890 -7.86 48.47 10.80
N VAL A 891 -8.62 47.83 9.91
CA VAL A 891 -9.81 48.43 9.26
C VAL A 891 -11.08 47.72 9.74
N LEU A 892 -11.92 48.39 10.53
CA LEU A 892 -13.26 47.90 10.88
C LEU A 892 -14.30 48.54 9.95
N ARG A 893 -15.08 47.72 9.22
CA ARG A 893 -16.19 48.18 8.38
C ARG A 893 -17.49 47.50 8.77
N GLY A 894 -18.51 48.28 9.12
CA GLY A 894 -19.83 47.74 9.45
C GLY A 894 -20.85 48.79 9.83
N GLU A 895 -22.15 48.47 9.85
CA GLU A 895 -23.16 49.40 10.38
C GLU A 895 -22.82 49.84 11.81
N ARG A 896 -22.31 48.90 12.62
CA ARG A 896 -21.75 49.13 13.96
C ARG A 896 -20.33 48.63 14.03
N ALA A 897 -19.38 49.56 13.96
CA ALA A 897 -17.95 49.28 14.16
C ALA A 897 -17.57 49.74 15.58
N LEU A 898 -17.28 48.78 16.46
CA LEU A 898 -16.92 49.04 17.85
C LEU A 898 -15.52 48.49 18.16
N TYR A 899 -14.64 49.38 18.63
CA TYR A 899 -13.33 49.02 19.15
C TYR A 899 -13.32 49.34 20.66
N SER A 900 -13.19 48.31 21.49
CA SER A 900 -13.12 48.44 22.95
C SER A 900 -11.87 47.75 23.48
N VAL A 901 -11.02 48.45 24.24
CA VAL A 901 -9.82 47.81 24.81
C VAL A 901 -10.20 47.02 26.05
N LEU A 902 -10.77 47.63 27.10
CA LEU A 902 -11.16 46.91 28.33
C LEU A 902 -12.52 47.34 28.90
N SER A 903 -13.20 46.39 29.56
CA SER A 903 -14.34 46.69 30.44
C SER A 903 -13.96 46.97 31.91
N SER A 904 -12.71 46.72 32.32
CA SER A 904 -12.18 47.18 33.61
C SER A 904 -10.73 47.63 33.50
N ALA A 905 -10.27 48.47 34.43
CA ALA A 905 -8.97 49.15 34.36
C ALA A 905 -7.81 48.40 35.05
N PRO A 906 -6.62 48.33 34.42
CA PRO A 906 -5.41 47.76 35.03
C PRO A 906 -4.76 48.75 36.01
N GLN A 907 -3.66 48.38 36.67
CA GLN A 907 -2.89 49.38 37.42
C GLN A 907 -2.12 50.30 36.48
N TYR A 908 -1.51 49.72 35.45
CA TYR A 908 -0.75 50.41 34.42
C TYR A 908 -1.29 50.04 33.04
N LEU A 909 -1.67 51.05 32.26
CA LEU A 909 -2.07 50.90 30.86
C LEU A 909 -1.24 51.80 29.96
N GLN A 910 -0.59 51.19 28.98
CA GLN A 910 0.00 51.88 27.83
C GLN A 910 -0.73 51.42 26.57
N VAL A 911 -1.39 52.36 25.88
CA VAL A 911 -2.01 52.13 24.58
C VAL A 911 -1.19 52.90 23.54
N GLY A 912 -0.68 52.21 22.51
CA GLY A 912 -0.02 52.83 21.37
C GLY A 912 -0.95 53.73 20.56
N GLU A 913 -0.41 54.34 19.51
CA GLU A 913 -1.12 55.24 18.60
C GLU A 913 -2.22 54.51 17.81
N PRO A 914 -3.51 54.80 17.97
CA PRO A 914 -4.52 54.17 17.13
C PRO A 914 -4.53 54.74 15.72
N GLY A 915 -3.87 54.07 14.77
CA GLY A 915 -3.80 54.44 13.35
C GLY A 915 -4.93 53.89 12.44
N GLY A 916 -5.83 53.07 12.97
CA GLY A 916 -6.82 52.31 12.20
C GLY A 916 -7.95 53.13 11.57
N VAL A 917 -8.72 52.48 10.68
CA VAL A 917 -9.88 53.08 9.99
C VAL A 917 -11.17 52.41 10.43
N LEU A 918 -12.02 53.13 11.18
CA LEU A 918 -13.37 52.67 11.53
C LEU A 918 -14.38 53.30 10.56
N ARG A 919 -15.16 52.49 9.83
CA ARG A 919 -16.24 52.94 8.95
C ARG A 919 -17.56 52.28 9.32
N GLY A 920 -18.59 53.07 9.60
CA GLY A 920 -19.92 52.56 9.91
C GLY A 920 -20.95 53.63 10.20
N GLU A 921 -22.25 53.33 10.21
CA GLU A 921 -23.26 54.30 10.68
C GLU A 921 -22.95 54.75 12.12
N ARG A 922 -22.49 53.81 12.96
CA ARG A 922 -21.99 54.06 14.32
C ARG A 922 -20.57 53.53 14.45
N ALA A 923 -19.60 54.44 14.42
CA ALA A 923 -18.19 54.15 14.67
C ALA A 923 -17.85 54.62 16.09
N LEU A 924 -17.59 53.68 17.00
CA LEU A 924 -17.28 53.94 18.39
C LEU A 924 -15.89 53.37 18.73
N TYR A 925 -15.02 54.25 19.22
CA TYR A 925 -13.73 53.89 19.79
C TYR A 925 -13.77 54.22 21.28
N SER A 926 -13.68 53.20 22.12
CA SER A 926 -13.65 53.34 23.59
C SER A 926 -12.43 52.64 24.17
N VAL A 927 -11.59 53.34 24.94
CA VAL A 927 -10.43 52.69 25.55
C VAL A 927 -10.86 51.91 26.80
N LEU A 928 -11.47 52.56 27.81
CA LEU A 928 -11.92 51.88 29.03
C LEU A 928 -13.28 52.33 29.55
N SER A 929 -13.98 51.43 30.24
CA SER A 929 -15.13 51.76 31.10
C SER A 929 -14.79 52.03 32.58
N SER A 930 -13.56 51.77 33.03
CA SER A 930 -13.06 52.22 34.33
C SER A 930 -11.59 52.66 34.26
N ALA A 931 -11.13 53.46 35.22
CA ALA A 931 -9.84 54.14 35.17
C ALA A 931 -8.69 53.40 35.89
N PRO A 932 -7.49 53.31 35.28
CA PRO A 932 -6.30 52.73 35.90
C PRO A 932 -5.66 53.71 36.89
N GLN A 933 -4.59 53.33 37.58
CA GLN A 933 -3.80 54.31 38.35
C GLN A 933 -3.00 55.21 37.41
N TYR A 934 -2.37 54.60 36.40
CA TYR A 934 -1.56 55.26 35.38
C TYR A 934 -2.07 54.88 33.99
N LEU A 935 -2.38 55.89 33.18
CA LEU A 935 -2.76 55.73 31.79
C LEU A 935 -1.90 56.61 30.89
N GLN A 936 -1.22 55.97 29.95
CA GLN A 936 -0.59 56.63 28.80
C GLN A 936 -1.30 56.18 27.53
N VAL A 937 -1.90 57.11 26.80
CA VAL A 937 -2.48 56.87 25.47
C VAL A 937 -1.62 57.61 24.45
N GLY A 938 -1.08 56.91 23.46
CA GLY A 938 -0.35 57.49 22.34
C GLY A 938 -1.25 58.40 21.48
N GLU A 939 -0.66 59.01 20.44
CA GLU A 939 -1.33 59.90 19.50
C GLU A 939 -2.41 59.17 18.69
N PRO A 940 -3.72 59.49 18.81
CA PRO A 940 -4.70 58.85 17.95
C PRO A 940 -4.68 59.41 16.53
N GLY A 941 -3.99 58.72 15.61
CA GLY A 941 -3.87 59.06 14.18
C GLY A 941 -4.97 58.53 13.24
N GLY A 942 -5.91 57.73 13.75
CA GLY A 942 -6.88 56.98 12.94
C GLY A 942 -8.00 57.80 12.29
N VAL A 943 -8.76 57.15 11.40
CA VAL A 943 -9.89 57.76 10.69
C VAL A 943 -11.21 57.11 11.10
N LEU A 944 -12.08 57.84 11.82
CA LEU A 944 -13.45 57.40 12.10
C LEU A 944 -14.41 58.05 11.08
N ARG A 945 -15.18 57.23 10.36
CA ARG A 945 -16.22 57.71 9.43
C ARG A 945 -17.57 57.07 9.76
N GLY A 946 -18.59 57.89 10.00
CA GLY A 946 -19.95 57.42 10.27
C GLY A 946 -20.94 58.50 10.58
N GLU A 947 -22.25 58.25 10.49
CA GLU A 947 -23.26 59.23 10.93
C GLU A 947 -23.00 59.68 12.38
N ARG A 948 -22.58 58.74 13.24
CA ARG A 948 -22.12 59.00 14.61
C ARG A 948 -20.71 58.45 14.79
N ALA A 949 -19.72 59.34 14.75
CA ALA A 949 -18.33 59.03 15.06
C ALA A 949 -18.02 59.52 16.48
N LEU A 950 -17.82 58.58 17.41
CA LEU A 950 -17.54 58.86 18.81
C LEU A 950 -16.20 58.27 19.21
N TYR A 951 -15.32 59.14 19.70
CA TYR A 951 -14.05 58.76 20.31
C TYR A 951 -14.12 59.13 21.80
N SER A 952 -14.10 58.12 22.67
CA SER A 952 -14.12 58.29 24.12
C SER A 952 -12.94 57.57 24.77
N VAL A 953 -12.09 58.27 25.53
CA VAL A 953 -10.96 57.59 26.19
C VAL A 953 -11.45 56.85 27.44
N LEU A 954 -12.08 57.52 28.42
CA LEU A 954 -12.57 56.87 29.65
C LEU A 954 -13.93 57.37 30.12
N SER A 955 -14.67 56.49 30.80
CA SER A 955 -15.83 56.87 31.61
C SER A 955 -15.52 57.17 33.10
N SER A 956 -14.31 56.89 33.57
CA SER A 956 -13.83 57.37 34.88
C SER A 956 -12.35 57.74 34.84
N ALA A 957 -11.89 58.58 35.79
CA ALA A 957 -10.57 59.21 35.76
C ALA A 957 -9.48 58.45 36.53
N PRO A 958 -8.27 58.31 35.97
CA PRO A 958 -7.12 57.70 36.65
C PRO A 958 -6.49 58.69 37.65
N GLN A 959 -5.44 58.30 38.37
CA GLN A 959 -4.66 59.28 39.16
C GLN A 959 -3.80 60.14 38.23
N TYR A 960 -3.15 59.50 37.25
CA TYR A 960 -2.31 60.14 36.25
C TYR A 960 -2.77 59.74 34.85
N LEU A 961 -3.05 60.76 34.02
CA LEU A 961 -3.40 60.58 32.62
C LEU A 961 -2.49 61.43 31.74
N GLN A 962 -1.79 60.77 30.82
CA GLN A 962 -1.11 61.40 29.70
C GLN A 962 -1.78 60.94 28.40
N VAL A 963 -2.36 61.88 27.65
CA VAL A 963 -2.92 61.63 26.31
C VAL A 963 -2.02 62.34 25.32
N GLY A 964 -1.47 61.61 24.35
CA GLY A 964 -0.71 62.16 23.23
C GLY A 964 -1.55 63.07 22.34
N GLU A 965 -0.93 63.65 21.32
CA GLU A 965 -1.55 64.55 20.35
C GLU A 965 -2.63 63.84 19.52
N PRO A 966 -3.93 64.19 19.59
CA PRO A 966 -4.90 63.56 18.71
C PRO A 966 -4.81 64.10 17.28
N GLY A 967 -4.12 63.37 16.39
CA GLY A 967 -3.94 63.69 14.96
C GLY A 967 -5.03 63.16 14.00
N GLY A 968 -5.99 62.39 14.51
CA GLY A 968 -6.96 61.64 13.69
C GLY A 968 -8.03 62.48 12.99
N VAL A 969 -8.76 61.83 12.07
CA VAL A 969 -9.86 62.45 11.30
C VAL A 969 -11.20 61.83 11.68
N LEU A 970 -12.08 62.58 12.34
CA LEU A 970 -13.47 62.17 12.59
C LEU A 970 -14.39 62.81 11.54
N ARG A 971 -15.15 61.99 10.79
CA ARG A 971 -16.16 62.46 9.82
C ARG A 971 -17.52 61.85 10.12
N GLY A 972 -18.53 62.69 10.31
CA GLY A 972 -19.90 62.24 10.56
C GLY A 972 -20.90 63.35 10.79
N GLU A 973 -22.20 63.11 10.70
CA GLU A 973 -23.21 64.12 11.10
C GLU A 973 -22.97 64.60 12.54
N ARG A 974 -22.59 63.67 13.43
CA ARG A 974 -22.17 63.94 14.80
C ARG A 974 -20.77 63.37 15.04
N ALA A 975 -19.77 64.25 15.05
CA ALA A 975 -18.40 63.92 15.40
C ALA A 975 -18.13 64.42 16.82
N LEU A 976 -17.99 63.49 17.77
CA LEU A 976 -17.74 63.79 19.18
C LEU A 976 -16.41 63.19 19.62
N TYR A 977 -15.53 64.05 20.11
CA TYR A 977 -14.29 63.66 20.77
C TYR A 977 -14.40 64.05 22.25
N SER A 978 -14.42 63.06 23.14
CA SER A 978 -14.48 63.27 24.59
C SER A 978 -13.34 62.53 25.28
N VAL A 979 -12.50 63.22 26.05
CA VAL A 979 -11.40 62.55 26.76
C VAL A 979 -11.93 61.85 28.00
N LEU A 980 -12.60 62.55 28.94
CA LEU A 980 -13.12 61.93 30.17
C LEU A 980 -14.48 62.45 30.62
N SER A 981 -15.25 61.60 31.29
CA SER A 981 -16.44 62.00 32.06
C SER A 981 -16.18 62.30 33.55
N SER A 982 -15.00 62.01 34.08
CA SER A 982 -14.56 62.48 35.40
C SER A 982 -13.07 62.84 35.41
N ALA A 983 -12.61 63.65 36.37
CA ALA A 983 -11.28 64.26 36.37
C ALA A 983 -10.21 63.50 37.17
N PRO A 984 -8.99 63.34 36.64
CA PRO A 984 -7.86 62.72 37.35
C PRO A 984 -7.23 63.70 38.34
N GLN A 985 -6.21 63.28 39.11
CA GLN A 985 -5.43 64.25 39.90
C GLN A 985 -4.53 65.09 38.98
N TYR A 986 -3.86 64.43 38.04
CA TYR A 986 -2.97 65.02 37.06
C TYR A 986 -3.41 64.64 35.65
N LEU A 987 -3.63 65.63 34.81
CA LEU A 987 -3.94 65.45 33.39
C LEU A 987 -2.99 66.27 32.53
N GLN A 988 -2.28 65.58 31.63
CA GLN A 988 -1.58 66.18 30.52
C GLN A 988 -2.22 65.72 29.21
N VAL A 989 -2.76 66.67 28.45
CA VAL A 989 -3.27 66.41 27.09
C VAL A 989 -2.33 67.08 26.11
N GLY A 990 -1.77 66.33 25.18
CA GLY A 990 -0.96 66.85 24.07
C GLY A 990 -1.76 67.77 23.14
N GLU A 991 -1.10 68.31 22.13
CA GLU A 991 -1.68 69.22 21.13
C GLU A 991 -2.75 68.51 20.27
N PRO A 992 -4.04 68.89 20.32
CA PRO A 992 -5.00 68.27 19.42
C PRO A 992 -4.88 68.78 17.99
N GLY A 993 -4.18 68.05 17.13
CA GLY A 993 -3.95 68.35 15.70
C GLY A 993 -5.02 67.82 14.71
N GLY A 994 -6.00 67.07 15.18
CA GLY A 994 -6.95 66.33 14.35
C GLY A 994 -7.99 67.17 13.59
N VAL A 995 -8.71 66.52 12.67
CA VAL A 995 -9.77 67.14 11.86
C VAL A 995 -11.13 66.54 12.20
N LEU A 996 -12.01 67.31 12.84
CA LEU A 996 -13.42 66.93 13.04
C LEU A 996 -14.30 67.56 11.95
N ARG A 997 -15.04 66.76 11.18
CA ARG A 997 -16.01 67.24 10.18
C ARG A 997 -17.39 66.65 10.44
N GLY A 998 -18.39 67.51 10.60
CA GLY A 998 -19.77 67.09 10.81
C GLY A 998 -20.76 68.21 10.99
N GLU A 999 -22.06 67.99 10.87
CA GLU A 999 -23.06 69.02 11.22
C GLU A 999 -22.87 69.51 12.66
N ARG A 1000 -22.53 68.58 13.56
CA ARG A 1000 -22.15 68.86 14.95
C ARG A 1000 -20.77 68.28 15.25
N ALA A 1001 -19.76 69.15 15.27
CA ALA A 1001 -18.41 68.81 15.68
C ALA A 1001 -18.17 69.32 17.11
N LEU A 1002 -18.06 68.40 18.07
CA LEU A 1002 -17.87 68.72 19.48
C LEU A 1002 -16.55 68.11 19.96
N TYR A 1003 -15.68 68.96 20.47
CA TYR A 1003 -14.46 68.56 21.17
C TYR A 1003 -14.60 68.98 22.64
N SER A 1004 -14.67 68.01 23.55
CA SER A 1004 -14.75 68.23 24.99
C SER A 1004 -13.65 67.49 25.71
N VAL A 1005 -12.81 68.20 26.50
CA VAL A 1005 -11.74 67.51 27.24
C VAL A 1005 -12.33 66.82 28.48
N LEU A 1006 -12.97 67.55 29.41
CA LEU A 1006 -13.55 66.94 30.62
C LEU A 1006 -14.91 67.51 31.01
N SER A 1007 -15.74 66.67 31.66
CA SER A 1007 -16.94 67.13 32.39
C SER A 1007 -16.72 67.46 33.87
N SER A 1008 -15.55 67.14 34.45
CA SER A 1008 -15.13 67.63 35.77
C SER A 1008 -13.64 67.95 35.82
N ALA A 1009 -13.21 68.77 36.78
CA ALA A 1009 -11.86 69.35 36.82
C ALA A 1009 -10.84 68.56 37.67
N PRO A 1010 -9.60 68.37 37.18
CA PRO A 1010 -8.52 67.73 37.94
C PRO A 1010 -7.90 68.71 38.95
N GLN A 1011 -6.92 68.29 39.75
CA GLN A 1011 -6.15 69.24 40.55
C GLN A 1011 -5.20 70.06 39.66
N TYR A 1012 -4.52 69.35 38.74
CA TYR A 1012 -3.59 69.93 37.77
C TYR A 1012 -3.99 69.53 36.36
N LEU A 1013 -4.20 70.52 35.50
CA LEU A 1013 -4.45 70.32 34.08
C LEU A 1013 -3.44 71.11 33.24
N GLN A 1014 -2.72 70.41 32.38
CA GLN A 1014 -1.97 70.98 31.27
C GLN A 1014 -2.58 70.51 29.95
N VAL A 1015 -3.09 71.44 29.16
CA VAL A 1015 -3.57 71.18 27.79
C VAL A 1015 -2.58 71.83 26.84
N GLY A 1016 -1.99 71.06 25.92
CA GLY A 1016 -1.14 71.56 24.85
C GLY A 1016 -1.90 72.47 23.87
N GLU A 1017 -1.21 72.98 22.88
CA GLU A 1017 -1.75 73.89 21.85
C GLU A 1017 -2.80 73.18 20.98
N PRO A 1018 -4.09 73.58 20.98
CA PRO A 1018 -5.04 72.96 20.06
C PRO A 1018 -4.86 73.47 18.63
N GLY A 1019 -4.15 72.71 17.80
CA GLY A 1019 -3.88 72.98 16.38
C GLY A 1019 -4.92 72.46 15.36
N GLY A 1020 -5.95 71.75 15.81
CA GLY A 1020 -6.88 71.01 14.95
C GLY A 1020 -7.89 71.85 14.16
N VAL A 1021 -8.59 71.20 13.23
CA VAL A 1021 -9.62 71.84 12.37
C VAL A 1021 -11.00 71.26 12.68
N LEU A 1022 -11.88 72.05 13.28
CA LEU A 1022 -13.31 71.69 13.44
C LEU A 1022 -14.13 72.33 12.32
N ARG A 1023 -14.86 71.53 11.53
CA ARG A 1023 -15.80 72.01 10.49
C ARG A 1023 -17.20 71.46 10.73
N GLY A 1024 -18.18 72.33 10.87
CA GLY A 1024 -19.57 71.93 11.02
C GLY A 1024 -20.54 73.07 11.20
N GLU A 1025 -21.84 72.88 10.99
CA GLU A 1025 -22.84 73.93 11.31
C GLU A 1025 -22.70 74.42 12.75
N ARG A 1026 -22.41 73.51 13.68
CA ARG A 1026 -22.07 73.79 15.07
C ARG A 1026 -20.71 73.19 15.41
N ALA A 1027 -19.68 74.04 15.45
CA ALA A 1027 -18.34 73.68 15.90
C ALA A 1027 -18.15 74.21 17.33
N LEU A 1028 -18.08 73.30 18.30
CA LEU A 1028 -17.92 73.63 19.71
C LEU A 1028 -16.63 73.00 20.25
N TYR A 1029 -15.75 73.85 20.78
CA TYR A 1029 -14.57 73.45 21.52
C TYR A 1029 -14.73 73.90 22.98
N SER A 1030 -14.85 72.94 23.89
CA SER A 1030 -14.98 73.19 25.33
C SER A 1030 -13.90 72.46 26.11
N VAL A 1031 -13.09 73.16 26.91
CA VAL A 1031 -12.04 72.50 27.71
C VAL A 1031 -12.65 71.84 28.93
N LEU A 1032 -13.30 72.58 29.85
CA LEU A 1032 -13.94 71.99 31.04
C LEU A 1032 -15.30 72.60 31.38
N SER A 1033 -16.16 71.79 32.02
CA SER A 1033 -17.37 72.28 32.70
C SER A 1033 -17.19 72.60 34.20
N SER A 1034 -16.06 72.26 34.81
CA SER A 1034 -15.67 72.75 36.14
C SER A 1034 -14.18 73.06 36.23
N ALA A 1035 -13.76 73.86 37.21
CA ALA A 1035 -12.40 74.42 37.28
C ALA A 1035 -11.41 73.65 38.16
N PRO A 1036 -10.16 73.42 37.70
CA PRO A 1036 -9.12 72.76 38.49
C PRO A 1036 -8.49 73.74 39.50
N GLN A 1037 -7.54 73.29 40.32
CA GLN A 1037 -6.76 74.24 41.14
C GLN A 1037 -5.77 75.01 40.26
N TYR A 1038 -5.08 74.29 39.37
CA TYR A 1038 -4.11 74.83 38.43
C TYR A 1038 -4.48 74.42 37.01
N LEU A 1039 -4.64 75.41 36.14
CA LEU A 1039 -4.88 75.21 34.71
C LEU A 1039 -3.84 75.96 33.89
N GLN A 1040 -3.11 75.22 33.06
CA GLN A 1040 -2.30 75.76 31.98
C GLN A 1040 -2.89 75.29 30.65
N VAL A 1041 -3.34 76.23 29.82
CA VAL A 1041 -3.78 75.96 28.45
C VAL A 1041 -2.76 76.59 27.52
N GLY A 1042 -2.16 75.79 26.63
CA GLY A 1042 -1.28 76.26 25.56
C GLY A 1042 -1.99 77.18 24.56
N GLU A 1043 -1.26 77.67 23.57
CA GLU A 1043 -1.76 78.55 22.52
C GLU A 1043 -2.80 77.86 21.63
N PRO A 1044 -4.09 78.29 21.60
CA PRO A 1044 -5.02 77.68 20.67
C PRO A 1044 -4.79 78.16 19.24
N GLY A 1045 -4.08 77.37 18.43
CA GLY A 1045 -3.76 77.63 17.01
C GLY A 1045 -4.78 77.11 15.97
N GLY A 1046 -5.83 76.42 16.40
CA GLY A 1046 -6.74 75.68 15.52
C GLY A 1046 -7.72 76.54 14.68
N VAL A 1047 -8.41 75.89 13.73
CA VAL A 1047 -9.40 76.53 12.86
C VAL A 1047 -10.79 75.97 13.13
N LEU A 1048 -11.69 76.79 13.69
CA LEU A 1048 -13.11 76.45 13.82
C LEU A 1048 -13.90 77.09 12.68
N ARG A 1049 -14.63 76.29 11.88
CA ARG A 1049 -15.52 76.78 10.81
C ARG A 1049 -16.93 76.25 10.99
N GLY A 1050 -17.91 77.14 11.08
CA GLY A 1050 -19.32 76.76 11.19
C GLY A 1050 -20.28 77.93 11.30
N GLU A 1051 -21.57 77.74 11.09
CA GLU A 1051 -22.56 78.82 11.36
C GLU A 1051 -22.44 79.33 12.79
N ARG A 1052 -22.19 78.41 13.75
CA ARG A 1052 -21.88 78.71 15.15
C ARG A 1052 -20.54 78.09 15.53
N ALA A 1053 -19.51 78.93 15.60
CA ALA A 1053 -18.19 78.55 16.08
C ALA A 1053 -18.02 79.09 17.51
N LEU A 1054 -18.00 78.18 18.49
CA LEU A 1054 -17.87 78.53 19.91
C LEU A 1054 -16.62 77.89 20.49
N TYR A 1055 -15.75 78.73 21.05
CA TYR A 1055 -14.60 78.31 21.83
C TYR A 1055 -14.80 78.79 23.27
N SER A 1056 -14.94 77.85 24.20
CA SER A 1056 -15.11 78.13 25.63
C SER A 1056 -14.06 77.39 26.45
N VAL A 1057 -13.27 78.11 27.25
CA VAL A 1057 -12.26 77.44 28.08
C VAL A 1057 -12.93 76.83 29.32
N LEU A 1058 -13.63 77.60 30.16
CA LEU A 1058 -14.28 77.06 31.37
C LEU A 1058 -15.64 77.69 31.68
N SER A 1059 -16.52 76.92 32.32
CA SER A 1059 -17.73 77.43 32.98
C SER A 1059 -17.58 77.76 34.47
N SER A 1060 -16.45 77.44 35.10
CA SER A 1060 -16.11 77.92 36.45
C SER A 1060 -14.60 78.20 36.58
N ALA A 1061 -14.20 79.01 37.56
CA ALA A 1061 -12.83 79.54 37.67
C ALA A 1061 -11.88 78.73 38.57
N PRO A 1062 -10.63 78.47 38.13
CA PRO A 1062 -9.61 77.81 38.96
C PRO A 1062 -8.99 78.78 39.97
N GLN A 1063 -8.09 78.32 40.83
CA GLN A 1063 -7.31 79.26 41.66
C GLN A 1063 -6.26 79.98 40.80
N TYR A 1064 -5.57 79.23 39.94
CA TYR A 1064 -4.56 79.73 39.02
C TYR A 1064 -4.89 79.32 37.59
N LEU A 1065 -4.97 80.31 36.70
CA LEU A 1065 -5.17 80.09 35.28
C LEU A 1065 -4.11 80.81 34.47
N GLN A 1066 -3.37 80.05 33.67
CA GLN A 1066 -2.53 80.56 32.61
C GLN A 1066 -3.09 80.09 31.26
N VAL A 1067 -3.51 81.02 30.42
CA VAL A 1067 -3.93 80.75 29.04
C VAL A 1067 -2.86 81.34 28.13
N GLY A 1068 -2.26 80.53 27.27
CA GLY A 1068 -1.34 80.96 26.22
C GLY A 1068 -2.00 81.88 25.20
N GLU A 1069 -1.24 82.35 24.22
CA GLU A 1069 -1.70 83.24 23.15
C GLU A 1069 -2.73 82.56 22.25
N PRO A 1070 -4.00 83.01 22.18
CA PRO A 1070 -4.93 82.41 21.23
C PRO A 1070 -4.64 82.87 19.81
N GLY A 1071 -3.95 82.05 19.01
CA GLY A 1071 -3.59 82.30 17.60
C GLY A 1071 -4.59 81.79 16.55
N GLY A 1072 -5.65 81.10 16.94
CA GLY A 1072 -6.56 80.36 16.05
C GLY A 1072 -7.49 81.23 15.20
N VAL A 1073 -8.15 80.57 14.24
CA VAL A 1073 -9.12 81.21 13.32
C VAL A 1073 -10.54 80.69 13.56
N LEU A 1074 -11.44 81.54 14.06
CA LEU A 1074 -12.87 81.23 14.15
C LEU A 1074 -13.61 81.86 12.97
N ARG A 1075 -14.32 81.07 12.16
CA ARG A 1075 -15.16 81.56 11.05
C ARG A 1075 -16.59 81.05 11.21
N GLY A 1076 -17.55 81.96 11.26
CA GLY A 1076 -18.97 81.60 11.33
C GLY A 1076 -19.90 82.79 11.41
N GLU A 1077 -21.20 82.63 11.15
CA GLU A 1077 -22.18 83.72 11.38
C GLU A 1077 -22.10 84.23 12.82
N ARG A 1078 -21.90 83.31 13.77
CA ARG A 1078 -21.63 83.61 15.18
C ARG A 1078 -20.31 82.97 15.62
N ALA A 1079 -19.28 83.79 15.73
CA ALA A 1079 -17.98 83.40 16.27
C ALA A 1079 -17.85 83.94 17.70
N LEU A 1080 -17.86 83.05 18.69
CA LEU A 1080 -17.77 83.40 20.10
C LEU A 1080 -16.54 82.75 20.73
N TYR A 1081 -15.67 83.58 21.29
CA TYR A 1081 -14.55 83.17 22.12
C TYR A 1081 -14.79 83.66 23.54
N SER A 1082 -15.00 82.73 24.47
CA SER A 1082 -15.19 83.03 25.89
C SER A 1082 -14.17 82.29 26.75
N VAL A 1083 -13.38 83.01 27.56
CA VAL A 1083 -12.41 82.34 28.44
C VAL A 1083 -13.12 81.77 29.66
N LEU A 1084 -13.77 82.58 30.50
CA LEU A 1084 -14.47 82.08 31.71
C LEU A 1084 -15.81 82.78 31.97
N SER A 1085 -16.73 82.04 32.62
CA SER A 1085 -17.95 82.61 33.22
C SER A 1085 -17.83 82.96 34.72
N SER A 1086 -16.71 82.64 35.37
CA SER A 1086 -16.37 83.14 36.72
C SER A 1086 -14.87 83.38 36.88
N ALA A 1087 -14.47 84.20 37.85
CA ALA A 1087 -13.10 84.69 37.99
C ALA A 1087 -12.19 83.87 38.92
N PRO A 1088 -10.95 83.57 38.51
CA PRO A 1088 -9.97 82.88 39.35
C PRO A 1088 -9.34 83.84 40.37
N GLN A 1089 -8.48 83.36 41.27
CA GLN A 1089 -7.69 84.28 42.10
C GLN A 1089 -6.59 84.96 41.26
N TYR A 1090 -5.92 84.19 40.41
CA TYR A 1090 -4.86 84.64 39.51
C TYR A 1090 -5.18 84.23 38.07
N LEU A 1091 -5.27 85.21 37.19
CA LEU A 1091 -5.43 85.00 35.75
C LEU A 1091 -4.30 85.66 34.98
N GLN A 1092 -3.57 84.87 34.21
CA GLN A 1092 -2.67 85.33 33.16
C GLN A 1092 -3.23 84.87 31.80
N VAL A 1093 -3.59 85.82 30.95
CA VAL A 1093 -3.97 85.56 29.55
C VAL A 1093 -2.86 86.11 28.67
N GLY A 1094 -2.27 85.28 27.83
CA GLY A 1094 -1.31 85.68 26.80
C GLY A 1094 -1.94 86.60 25.76
N GLU A 1095 -1.15 87.06 24.80
CA GLU A 1095 -1.56 87.95 23.72
C GLU A 1095 -2.60 87.28 22.81
N PRO A 1096 -3.86 87.75 22.71
CA PRO A 1096 -4.77 87.17 21.75
C PRO A 1096 -4.44 87.60 20.33
N GLY A 1097 -3.75 86.74 19.56
CA GLY A 1097 -3.36 86.96 18.16
C GLY A 1097 -4.35 86.46 17.08
N GLY A 1098 -5.43 85.79 17.48
CA GLY A 1098 -6.33 85.07 16.58
C GLY A 1098 -7.23 85.92 15.69
N VAL A 1099 -7.86 85.28 14.71
CA VAL A 1099 -8.79 85.93 13.75
C VAL A 1099 -10.21 85.41 13.96
N LEU A 1100 -11.12 86.26 14.46
CA LEU A 1100 -12.55 85.97 14.49
C LEU A 1100 -13.24 86.62 13.28
N ARG A 1101 -13.92 85.84 12.44
CA ARG A 1101 -14.72 86.33 11.30
C ARG A 1101 -16.15 85.84 11.40
N GLY A 1102 -17.11 86.77 11.41
CA GLY A 1102 -18.52 86.44 11.45
C GLY A 1102 -19.45 87.64 11.48
N GLU A 1103 -20.73 87.49 11.18
CA GLU A 1103 -21.70 88.59 11.37
C GLU A 1103 -21.68 89.11 12.81
N ARG A 1104 -21.51 88.19 13.78
CA ARG A 1104 -21.30 88.49 15.19
C ARG A 1104 -20.02 87.83 15.70
N ALA A 1105 -18.98 88.64 15.85
CA ALA A 1105 -17.71 88.23 16.44
C ALA A 1105 -17.64 88.77 17.88
N LEU A 1106 -17.68 87.88 18.87
CA LEU A 1106 -17.62 88.24 20.28
C LEU A 1106 -16.40 87.58 20.93
N TYR A 1107 -15.55 88.40 21.53
CA TYR A 1107 -14.44 87.99 22.37
C TYR A 1107 -14.71 88.50 23.79
N SER A 1108 -14.94 87.58 24.73
CA SER A 1108 -15.17 87.90 26.13
C SER A 1108 -14.19 87.14 27.03
N VAL A 1109 -13.39 87.85 27.83
CA VAL A 1109 -12.44 87.18 28.72
C VAL A 1109 -13.16 86.70 30.00
N LEU A 1110 -13.92 87.57 30.67
CA LEU A 1110 -14.52 87.26 31.96
C LEU A 1110 -15.87 87.94 32.20
N SER A 1111 -16.79 87.25 32.89
CA SER A 1111 -18.02 87.84 33.46
C SER A 1111 -17.93 88.21 34.96
N SER A 1112 -16.82 87.89 35.64
CA SER A 1112 -16.52 88.42 36.98
C SER A 1112 -15.01 88.62 37.17
N ALA A 1113 -14.60 89.44 38.13
CA ALA A 1113 -13.22 89.90 38.27
C ALA A 1113 -12.36 89.04 39.21
N PRO A 1114 -11.11 88.71 38.83
CA PRO A 1114 -10.17 87.99 39.69
C PRO A 1114 -9.53 88.94 40.71
N GLN A 1115 -8.72 88.43 41.64
CA GLN A 1115 -7.90 89.32 42.48
C GLN A 1115 -6.76 89.93 41.66
N TYR A 1116 -6.09 89.11 40.85
CA TYR A 1116 -5.00 89.51 39.97
C TYR A 1116 -5.31 89.12 38.53
N LEU A 1117 -5.31 90.10 37.63
CA LEU A 1117 -5.46 89.89 36.20
C LEU A 1117 -4.28 90.50 35.45
N GLN A 1118 -3.57 89.67 34.69
CA GLN A 1118 -2.63 90.09 33.67
C GLN A 1118 -3.17 89.65 32.30
N VAL A 1119 -3.47 90.61 31.43
CA VAL A 1119 -3.83 90.36 30.04
C VAL A 1119 -2.70 90.90 29.17
N GLY A 1120 -2.11 90.03 28.34
CA GLY A 1120 -1.14 90.40 27.31
C GLY A 1120 -1.72 91.35 26.28
N GLU A 1121 -0.91 91.80 25.34
CA GLU A 1121 -1.30 92.71 24.26
C GLU A 1121 -2.36 92.04 23.34
N PRO A 1122 -3.59 92.55 23.23
CA PRO A 1122 -4.52 91.97 22.27
C PRO A 1122 -4.14 92.35 20.84
N GLY A 1123 -3.50 91.45 20.09
CA GLY A 1123 -3.07 91.62 18.69
C GLY A 1123 -4.04 91.12 17.60
N GLY A 1124 -5.16 90.50 18.00
CA GLY A 1124 -6.05 89.77 17.10
C GLY A 1124 -6.90 90.63 16.16
N VAL A 1125 -7.52 89.97 15.18
CA VAL A 1125 -8.39 90.61 14.18
C VAL A 1125 -9.83 90.14 14.35
N LEU A 1126 -10.73 91.03 14.79
CA LEU A 1126 -12.18 90.77 14.79
C LEU A 1126 -12.81 91.41 13.54
N ARG A 1127 -13.45 90.61 12.70
CA ARG A 1127 -14.20 91.09 11.52
C ARG A 1127 -15.66 90.64 11.58
N GLY A 1128 -16.58 91.58 11.58
CA GLY A 1128 -18.02 91.28 11.56
C GLY A 1128 -18.91 92.49 11.54
N GLU A 1129 -20.19 92.35 11.21
CA GLU A 1129 -21.16 93.46 11.34
C GLU A 1129 -21.20 93.98 12.79
N ARG A 1130 -21.09 93.07 13.76
CA ARG A 1130 -20.97 93.36 15.19
C ARG A 1130 -19.72 92.68 15.76
N ALA A 1131 -18.69 93.48 16.01
CA ALA A 1131 -17.46 93.04 16.66
C ALA A 1131 -17.43 93.58 18.10
N LEU A 1132 -17.48 92.69 19.09
CA LEU A 1132 -17.44 93.05 20.50
C LEU A 1132 -16.24 92.40 21.17
N TYR A 1133 -15.39 93.23 21.77
CA TYR A 1133 -14.28 92.80 22.62
C TYR A 1133 -14.55 93.33 24.03
N SER A 1134 -14.82 92.42 24.97
CA SER A 1134 -15.06 92.74 26.38
C SER A 1134 -14.11 91.98 27.29
N VAL A 1135 -13.28 92.68 28.05
CA VAL A 1135 -12.37 92.01 28.99
C VAL A 1135 -13.11 91.61 30.27
N LEU A 1136 -13.84 92.54 30.89
CA LEU A 1136 -14.44 92.32 32.20
C LEU A 1136 -15.76 93.07 32.41
N SER A 1137 -16.69 92.45 33.13
CA SER A 1137 -17.92 93.08 33.65
C SER A 1137 -17.87 93.46 35.13
N SER A 1138 -16.73 93.25 35.81
CA SER A 1138 -16.44 93.83 37.15
C SER A 1138 -14.92 94.01 37.34
N ALA A 1139 -14.49 94.85 38.29
CA ALA A 1139 -13.09 95.22 38.47
C ALA A 1139 -12.29 94.30 39.41
N PRO A 1140 -11.06 93.89 39.04
CA PRO A 1140 -10.18 93.13 39.92
C PRO A 1140 -9.51 94.05 40.96
N GLN A 1141 -8.77 93.48 41.92
CA GLN A 1141 -7.93 94.30 42.81
C GLN A 1141 -6.72 94.85 42.05
N TYR A 1142 -6.08 94.00 41.24
CA TYR A 1142 -4.93 94.35 40.42
C TYR A 1142 -5.20 93.98 38.96
N LEU A 1143 -5.11 94.99 38.08
CA LEU A 1143 -5.25 94.81 36.65
C LEU A 1143 -4.01 95.34 35.92
N GLN A 1144 -3.35 94.46 35.18
CA GLN A 1144 -2.35 94.81 34.18
C GLN A 1144 -2.88 94.42 32.80
N VAL A 1145 -3.07 95.40 31.93
CA VAL A 1145 -3.48 95.17 30.53
C VAL A 1145 -2.38 95.70 29.62
N GLY A 1146 -1.84 94.84 28.76
CA GLY A 1146 -0.89 95.19 27.72
C GLY A 1146 -1.46 96.19 26.71
N GLU A 1147 -0.62 96.69 25.79
CA GLU A 1147 -1.05 97.60 24.74
C GLU A 1147 -2.06 96.91 23.81
N PRO A 1148 -3.27 97.44 23.60
CA PRO A 1148 -4.17 96.85 22.62
C PRO A 1148 -3.67 97.15 21.21
N GLY A 1149 -3.14 96.15 20.51
CA GLY A 1149 -2.62 96.26 19.12
C GLY A 1149 -3.59 95.78 18.02
N GLY A 1150 -4.74 95.20 18.39
CA GLY A 1150 -5.63 94.48 17.49
C GLY A 1150 -6.44 95.35 16.54
N VAL A 1151 -7.05 94.69 15.55
CA VAL A 1151 -7.89 95.33 14.52
C VAL A 1151 -9.35 94.91 14.70
N LEU A 1152 -10.22 95.85 15.09
CA LEU A 1152 -11.67 95.66 15.10
C LEU A 1152 -12.27 96.28 13.83
N ARG A 1153 -12.88 95.46 12.97
CA ARG A 1153 -13.57 95.90 11.75
C ARG A 1153 -15.02 95.46 11.77
N GLY A 1154 -15.94 96.43 11.76
CA GLY A 1154 -17.38 96.16 11.72
C GLY A 1154 -18.25 97.39 11.68
N GLU A 1155 -19.52 97.26 11.29
CA GLU A 1155 -20.47 98.38 11.36
C GLU A 1155 -20.62 98.90 12.80
N ARG A 1156 -20.60 97.97 13.77
CA ARG A 1156 -20.60 98.26 15.21
C ARG A 1156 -19.42 97.55 15.88
N ALA A 1157 -18.38 98.31 16.18
CA ALA A 1157 -17.20 97.82 16.89
C ALA A 1157 -17.20 98.37 18.32
N LEU A 1158 -17.28 97.51 19.32
CA LEU A 1158 -17.23 97.90 20.73
C LEU A 1158 -16.03 97.24 21.41
N TYR A 1159 -15.18 98.08 21.99
CA TYR A 1159 -14.08 97.66 22.84
C TYR A 1159 -14.32 98.18 24.25
N SER A 1160 -14.62 97.29 25.19
CA SER A 1160 -14.85 97.61 26.59
C SER A 1160 -13.90 96.84 27.49
N VAL A 1161 -13.06 97.54 28.25
CA VAL A 1161 -12.14 96.87 29.19
C VAL A 1161 -12.84 96.57 30.51
N LEU A 1162 -13.51 97.56 31.11
CA LEU A 1162 -14.11 97.45 32.43
C LEU A 1162 -15.41 98.25 32.56
N SER A 1163 -16.35 97.71 33.33
CA SER A 1163 -17.58 98.37 33.78
C SER A 1163 -17.49 98.95 35.21
N SER A 1164 -16.37 98.77 35.92
CA SER A 1164 -16.04 99.39 37.21
C SER A 1164 -14.51 99.49 37.40
N ALA A 1165 -14.03 100.38 38.28
CA ALA A 1165 -12.60 100.62 38.45
C ALA A 1165 -11.91 99.68 39.45
N PRO A 1166 -10.70 99.17 39.16
CA PRO A 1166 -9.92 98.34 40.09
C PRO A 1166 -9.21 99.21 41.13
N GLN A 1167 -8.65 98.59 42.17
CA GLN A 1167 -7.83 99.29 43.15
C GLN A 1167 -6.50 99.75 42.54
N TYR A 1168 -5.87 98.88 41.74
CA TYR A 1168 -4.63 99.15 41.02
C TYR A 1168 -4.79 98.84 39.55
N LEU A 1169 -4.54 99.85 38.71
CA LEU A 1169 -4.64 99.75 37.27
C LEU A 1169 -3.33 100.15 36.58
N GLN A 1170 -2.78 99.24 35.80
CA GLN A 1170 -1.72 99.49 34.84
C GLN A 1170 -2.24 99.15 33.43
N VAL A 1171 -2.34 100.16 32.56
CA VAL A 1171 -2.77 99.99 31.17
C VAL A 1171 -1.65 100.50 30.25
N GLY A 1172 -1.31 99.70 29.24
CA GLY A 1172 -0.44 100.10 28.13
C GLY A 1172 -1.08 101.15 27.22
N GLU A 1173 -0.31 101.76 26.30
CA GLU A 1173 -0.87 102.72 25.36
C GLU A 1173 -1.83 102.06 24.35
N PRO A 1174 -2.98 102.69 24.02
CA PRO A 1174 -3.87 102.15 23.01
C PRO A 1174 -3.29 102.28 21.60
N GLY A 1175 -2.80 101.18 21.02
CA GLY A 1175 -2.24 101.11 19.66
C GLY A 1175 -3.20 100.62 18.56
N GLY A 1176 -4.38 100.12 18.93
CA GLY A 1176 -5.25 99.34 18.06
C GLY A 1176 -6.05 100.16 17.04
N VAL A 1177 -6.47 99.51 15.96
CA VAL A 1177 -7.22 100.13 14.86
C VAL A 1177 -8.70 99.74 14.96
N LEU A 1178 -9.54 100.70 15.36
CA LEU A 1178 -11.00 100.59 15.28
C LEU A 1178 -11.49 101.16 13.94
N ARG A 1179 -12.16 100.34 13.11
CA ARG A 1179 -12.78 100.80 11.86
C ARG A 1179 -14.24 100.36 11.81
N GLY A 1180 -15.14 101.33 11.88
CA GLY A 1180 -16.59 101.09 11.84
C GLY A 1180 -17.40 102.38 11.82
N GLU A 1181 -18.65 102.31 11.36
CA GLU A 1181 -19.59 103.44 11.36
C GLU A 1181 -19.94 103.89 12.79
N ARG A 1182 -19.91 102.95 13.75
CA ARG A 1182 -20.15 103.20 15.17
C ARG A 1182 -19.13 102.45 16.03
N ALA A 1183 -17.93 103.03 16.13
CA ALA A 1183 -16.87 102.52 17.00
C ALA A 1183 -16.94 103.17 18.39
N LEU A 1184 -17.03 102.35 19.44
CA LEU A 1184 -17.00 102.78 20.84
C LEU A 1184 -15.81 102.14 21.55
N TYR A 1185 -15.00 102.99 22.18
CA TYR A 1185 -13.88 102.58 23.03
C TYR A 1185 -14.14 103.09 24.44
N SER A 1186 -14.38 102.18 25.39
CA SER A 1186 -14.65 102.51 26.79
C SER A 1186 -13.71 101.73 27.70
N VAL A 1187 -12.77 102.42 28.35
CA VAL A 1187 -11.81 101.76 29.25
C VAL A 1187 -12.41 101.60 30.65
N LEU A 1188 -13.11 102.62 31.16
CA LEU A 1188 -13.64 102.67 32.51
C LEU A 1188 -14.95 103.48 32.56
N SER A 1189 -15.83 103.11 33.48
CA SER A 1189 -17.04 103.87 33.88
C SER A 1189 -16.84 104.64 35.20
N SER A 1190 -15.76 104.38 35.95
CA SER A 1190 -15.38 105.04 37.20
C SER A 1190 -13.85 105.09 37.38
N ALA A 1191 -13.34 105.97 38.25
CA ALA A 1191 -11.90 106.16 38.44
C ALA A 1191 -11.29 105.16 39.46
N PRO A 1192 -10.09 104.58 39.20
CA PRO A 1192 -9.42 103.67 40.14
C PRO A 1192 -8.76 104.42 41.31
N GLN A 1193 -8.50 103.73 42.41
CA GLN A 1193 -7.81 104.30 43.57
C GLN A 1193 -6.34 104.63 43.26
N TYR A 1194 -5.67 103.78 42.50
CA TYR A 1194 -4.30 103.96 42.05
C TYR A 1194 -4.19 103.66 40.56
N LEU A 1195 -3.90 104.69 39.77
CA LEU A 1195 -3.66 104.60 38.33
C LEU A 1195 -2.17 104.77 38.05
N GLN A 1196 -1.52 103.72 37.57
CA GLN A 1196 -0.16 103.79 37.07
C GLN A 1196 -0.18 103.73 35.55
N CYS A 1197 -0.33 104.89 34.92
CA CYS A 1197 -0.06 105.00 33.49
C CYS A 1197 1.45 104.88 33.29
N ALA A 1198 1.89 104.00 32.39
CA ALA A 1198 3.28 103.97 31.97
C ALA A 1198 3.64 105.36 31.39
N ALA A 1199 4.43 106.14 32.13
CA ALA A 1199 4.83 107.47 31.71
C ALA A 1199 6.02 107.34 30.76
N VAL A 1200 5.75 107.49 29.46
CA VAL A 1200 6.82 107.66 28.47
C VAL A 1200 7.53 109.01 28.72
N PRO A 1201 8.87 109.06 28.79
CA PRO A 1201 9.60 110.32 28.87
C PRO A 1201 9.49 111.08 27.53
N ALA A 1202 8.45 111.92 27.37
CA ALA A 1202 8.20 112.70 26.15
C ALA A 1202 8.30 114.23 26.37
N GLY A 1203 8.95 114.93 25.43
CA GLY A 1203 9.36 116.34 25.50
C GLY A 1203 8.24 117.40 25.59
N ARG A 1204 8.62 118.62 26.04
CA ARG A 1204 7.75 119.73 26.51
C ARG A 1204 6.56 120.10 25.60
N ARG A 1205 6.58 119.85 24.28
CA ARG A 1205 5.45 120.14 23.37
C ARG A 1205 4.34 119.09 23.39
N ALA A 1206 4.67 117.81 23.66
CA ALA A 1206 3.68 116.75 23.81
C ALA A 1206 2.86 116.90 25.10
N ARG A 1207 3.47 117.43 26.18
CA ARG A 1207 2.80 117.66 27.48
C ARG A 1207 1.54 118.53 27.39
N ARG A 1208 1.46 119.53 26.50
CA ARG A 1208 0.25 120.37 26.37
C ARG A 1208 -0.88 119.70 25.59
N ARG A 1209 -0.59 118.83 24.62
CA ARG A 1209 -1.62 118.06 23.89
C ARG A 1209 -2.08 116.84 24.69
N ALA A 1210 -1.15 116.16 25.38
CA ALA A 1210 -1.46 115.06 26.30
C ALA A 1210 -2.26 115.55 27.52
N ALA A 1211 -1.90 116.69 28.14
CA ALA A 1211 -2.68 117.25 29.25
C ALA A 1211 -4.09 117.71 28.82
N ARG A 1212 -4.29 118.22 27.60
CA ARG A 1212 -5.63 118.53 27.08
C ARG A 1212 -6.46 117.28 26.77
N ARG A 1213 -5.85 116.21 26.25
CA ARG A 1213 -6.54 114.92 26.05
C ARG A 1213 -6.83 114.20 27.36
N ALA A 1214 -5.91 114.22 28.32
CA ALA A 1214 -6.09 113.65 29.66
C ALA A 1214 -7.18 114.40 30.46
N ARG A 1215 -7.25 115.74 30.33
CA ARG A 1215 -8.31 116.54 30.97
C ARG A 1215 -9.69 116.40 30.30
N ALA A 1216 -9.74 116.08 29.00
CA ALA A 1216 -10.99 115.72 28.33
C ALA A 1216 -11.47 114.31 28.72
N LEU A 1217 -10.54 113.35 28.88
CA LEU A 1217 -10.83 112.01 29.40
C LEU A 1217 -11.27 112.01 30.86
N LEU A 1218 -10.80 112.95 31.69
CA LEU A 1218 -11.24 113.11 33.08
C LEU A 1218 -12.56 113.88 33.24
N CYS A 1219 -13.05 114.57 32.22
CA CYS A 1219 -14.34 115.29 32.26
C CYS A 1219 -15.49 114.56 31.54
N THR A 1220 -15.26 113.33 31.05
CA THR A 1220 -16.30 112.42 30.53
C THR A 1220 -16.19 111.03 31.19
N ILE A 1221 -15.82 111.04 32.46
CA ILE A 1221 -16.16 110.04 33.48
C ILE A 1221 -17.08 110.78 34.44
#